data_AF-A0A2N1TMB0-F1
#
_entry.id   AF-A0A2N1TMB0-F1
#
_cell.length_a   1.000
_cell.length_b   1.000
_cell.length_c   1.000
_cell.angle_alpha   90.00
_cell.angle_beta   90.00
_cell.angle_gamma   90.00
#
_symmetry.space_group_name_H-M   'P 1'
#
loop_
_entity.id
_entity.type
_entity.pdbx_description
1 polymer ?
#
loop_
_entity_poly.entity_id
_entity_poly.type
_entity_poly.pdbx_seq_one_letter_code
_entity_poly.pdbx_strand_id
1 'polypeptide(L)'
;MMYKISARGYICLVLALLVSVTVFANDFEKNLVSNINRMARDMHLAGRAISESGNEGAVAALSRESASFESLKRLIATIETPAEADKATQQIRLYGYRVKNHAEKRAFEESLNILESRVKYLAQTENPQLMGNLNAMQALRKEFEANKAIIGSNVSERMQLLARTSATNTSSKPSRNDAQLGAHVVNGNTAFSVYAPDATEVKLHLFKTAAATKGVEHVMTKSAAGIWHKILPGELYGTFYGFTADGPKAPGFLFDPTRLLSDPYAFANVDHDGKSVVVDRSFKWTDQNFKRPASKDAIIYEMHVKDFTAHKSSGVTGPHKGNYLGMLQGKGSDRVLGHLKQLGVNAIQLMPIHEFDNNFAGVTNHWGYMTSHFFAPEGSFATGKSGQAVKELKTLINGLHNEGFAVILDVVYNHTAEGDHRGAALNFKGFDNPGYYRLMDDRKFYWNGTGCGNEMRTESPMTGKMILDSLKYWQKEYHVDGFRFDLGTIIDKKTMQRVIDELPDTTILTAEPWAADWQRNQWGKSDFRNTRLSKWNDDYREKMRAFIDGKGNRNDVMTVMAGSCFWWTAKPSESLNYLEAHDGYTLNDLYHGDKKKTRLAAIVLLTAQGVPMIHAGQEFNRSKKGNHNSYDQDNDINYIDWTVKDKNRDIFDLYSGLIALRKKYPNFRHGVALNSQHIDWIQPANGHGIGMILKGTDNLLVLLNGDPNNWINFKLPSAGSWKVICDGEKVNDAGLYTAEGDYNVAPTTGVILRK
;
A
#
# COMPACT_ATOMS: atom_id res chain seq x y z
N MET A 1 -64.21 -31.13 6.59
CA MET A 1 -65.13 -29.99 6.41
C MET A 1 -64.46 -29.03 5.44
N MET A 2 -65.04 -28.87 4.25
CA MET A 2 -64.58 -27.93 3.21
C MET A 2 -64.53 -26.50 3.78
N TYR A 3 -63.58 -25.67 3.35
CA TYR A 3 -63.93 -24.43 2.65
C TYR A 3 -62.75 -23.86 1.84
N LYS A 4 -63.11 -23.44 0.63
CA LYS A 4 -62.31 -22.88 -0.46
C LYS A 4 -61.81 -21.45 -0.17
N ILE A 5 -60.59 -21.18 -0.66
CA ILE A 5 -60.15 -20.04 -1.50
C ILE A 5 -60.47 -18.61 -1.01
N SER A 6 -59.45 -17.73 -0.95
CA SER A 6 -59.47 -16.51 -1.78
C SER A 6 -58.07 -15.91 -1.98
N ALA A 7 -57.82 -15.43 -3.20
CA ALA A 7 -56.61 -14.72 -3.63
C ALA A 7 -56.43 -13.32 -2.98
N ARG A 8 -57.00 -13.09 -1.79
CA ARG A 8 -56.84 -11.87 -0.98
C ARG A 8 -55.89 -12.05 0.22
N GLY A 9 -55.47 -13.27 0.54
CA GLY A 9 -54.53 -13.54 1.64
C GLY A 9 -53.08 -13.10 1.38
N TYR A 10 -52.66 -13.00 0.12
CA TYR A 10 -51.30 -12.61 -0.25
C TYR A 10 -51.08 -11.09 -0.34
N ILE A 11 -52.15 -10.29 -0.43
CA ILE A 11 -52.06 -8.82 -0.55
C ILE A 11 -52.03 -8.15 0.84
N CYS A 12 -52.61 -8.77 1.88
CA CYS A 12 -52.54 -8.22 3.24
C CYS A 12 -51.19 -8.47 3.95
N LEU A 13 -50.44 -9.52 3.59
CA LEU A 13 -49.12 -9.77 4.18
C LEU A 13 -48.04 -8.82 3.64
N VAL A 14 -48.20 -8.34 2.39
CA VAL A 14 -47.30 -7.37 1.76
C VAL A 14 -47.60 -5.92 2.22
N LEU A 15 -48.85 -5.62 2.60
CA LEU A 15 -49.22 -4.33 3.17
C LEU A 15 -48.94 -4.21 4.69
N ALA A 16 -48.95 -5.30 5.45
CA ALA A 16 -48.57 -5.28 6.87
C ALA A 16 -47.06 -5.09 7.10
N LEU A 17 -46.21 -5.43 6.12
CA LEU A 17 -44.77 -5.18 6.17
C LEU A 17 -44.35 -3.76 5.73
N LEU A 18 -45.25 -3.01 5.09
CA LEU A 18 -45.02 -1.62 4.67
C LEU A 18 -45.51 -0.56 5.68
N VAL A 19 -46.20 -0.96 6.76
CA VAL A 19 -46.71 -0.04 7.80
C VAL A 19 -45.89 -0.08 9.11
N SER A 20 -44.96 -1.03 9.26
CA SER A 20 -44.08 -1.13 10.45
C SER A 20 -42.86 -0.21 10.41
N VAL A 21 -42.63 0.52 9.31
CA VAL A 21 -41.47 1.45 9.17
C VAL A 21 -41.81 2.88 9.61
N THR A 22 -43.08 3.19 9.85
CA THR A 22 -43.54 4.55 10.17
C THR A 22 -43.76 4.86 11.66
N VAL A 23 -43.46 3.93 12.58
CA VAL A 23 -43.70 4.13 14.02
C VAL A 23 -42.42 4.20 14.86
N PHE A 24 -41.24 3.87 14.31
CA PHE A 24 -39.95 4.06 14.99
C PHE A 24 -39.29 5.44 14.76
N ALA A 25 -39.92 6.33 13.97
CA ALA A 25 -39.39 7.65 13.67
C ALA A 25 -39.79 8.76 14.66
N ASN A 26 -40.77 8.52 15.56
CA ASN A 26 -41.38 9.59 16.37
C ASN A 26 -40.83 9.77 17.80
N ASP A 27 -39.99 8.87 18.31
CA ASP A 27 -39.36 9.04 19.64
C ASP A 27 -37.95 9.66 19.60
N PHE A 28 -37.33 9.75 18.41
CA PHE A 28 -36.04 10.42 18.23
C PHE A 28 -36.19 11.96 18.20
N GLU A 29 -37.34 12.47 17.74
CA GLU A 29 -37.61 13.91 17.62
C GLU A 29 -37.82 14.60 18.97
N LYS A 30 -38.51 13.97 19.94
CA LYS A 30 -38.86 14.63 21.22
C LYS A 30 -37.66 14.87 22.14
N ASN A 31 -36.67 13.97 22.13
CA ASN A 31 -35.43 14.15 22.90
C ASN A 31 -34.47 15.16 22.26
N LEU A 32 -34.50 15.30 20.93
CA LEU A 32 -33.70 16.28 20.19
C LEU A 32 -34.22 17.72 20.40
N VAL A 33 -35.54 17.92 20.35
CA VAL A 33 -36.19 19.22 20.55
C VAL A 33 -36.00 19.77 21.97
N SER A 34 -35.97 18.91 22.99
CA SER A 34 -35.69 19.28 24.38
C SER A 34 -34.26 19.83 24.56
N ASN A 35 -33.27 19.21 23.91
CA ASN A 35 -31.87 19.65 23.97
C ASN A 35 -31.62 20.95 23.17
N ILE A 36 -32.32 21.15 22.05
CA ILE A 36 -32.26 22.38 21.23
C ILE A 36 -32.83 23.58 22.00
N ASN A 37 -33.94 23.39 22.74
CA ASN A 37 -34.53 24.46 23.56
C ASN A 37 -33.69 24.82 24.80
N ARG A 38 -32.78 23.95 25.25
CA ARG A 38 -31.79 24.25 26.29
C ARG A 38 -30.67 25.13 25.73
N MET A 39 -30.13 24.79 24.56
CA MET A 39 -29.12 25.61 23.84
C MET A 39 -29.65 27.00 23.44
N ALA A 40 -30.91 27.12 23.03
CA ALA A 40 -31.51 28.40 22.66
C ALA A 40 -31.65 29.36 23.86
N ARG A 41 -31.87 28.85 25.07
CA ARG A 41 -31.87 29.64 26.31
C ARG A 41 -30.47 30.10 26.72
N ASP A 42 -29.47 29.24 26.56
CA ASP A 42 -28.07 29.55 26.88
C ASP A 42 -27.49 30.61 25.92
N MET A 43 -27.89 30.59 24.64
CA MET A 43 -27.54 31.63 23.65
C MET A 43 -28.24 32.98 23.90
N HIS A 44 -29.46 32.98 24.47
CA HIS A 44 -30.19 34.21 24.78
C HIS A 44 -29.56 34.96 25.98
N LEU A 45 -28.95 34.25 26.92
CA LEU A 45 -28.22 34.83 28.05
C LEU A 45 -26.85 35.39 27.64
N ALA A 46 -26.20 34.82 26.63
CA ALA A 46 -24.94 35.34 26.07
C ALA A 46 -25.11 36.66 25.26
N GLY A 47 -26.33 36.97 24.82
CA GLY A 47 -26.63 38.16 24.01
C GLY A 47 -26.70 39.50 24.77
N ARG A 48 -26.79 39.49 26.11
CA ARG A 48 -26.86 40.74 26.90
C ARG A 48 -25.51 41.42 27.17
N ALA A 49 -24.39 40.79 26.84
CA ALA A 49 -23.06 41.39 27.02
C ALA A 49 -22.59 42.23 25.81
N ILE A 50 -23.39 42.33 24.74
CA ILE A 50 -22.99 42.99 23.48
C ILE A 50 -23.66 44.37 23.31
N SER A 51 -24.60 44.77 24.18
CA SER A 51 -25.39 45.99 24.02
C SER A 51 -24.73 47.32 24.46
N GLU A 52 -23.41 47.42 24.62
CA GLU A 52 -22.79 48.61 25.26
C GLU A 52 -21.66 49.31 24.48
N SER A 53 -21.57 49.21 23.14
CA SER A 53 -20.55 50.00 22.41
C SER A 53 -20.98 50.73 21.12
N GLY A 54 -22.29 50.93 20.93
CA GLY A 54 -22.81 52.14 20.30
C GLY A 54 -22.20 52.58 18.95
N ASN A 55 -22.22 51.73 17.93
CA ASN A 55 -22.10 52.24 16.55
C ASN A 55 -22.74 51.32 15.49
N GLU A 56 -24.06 51.12 15.63
CA GLU A 56 -24.84 50.20 14.80
C GLU A 56 -25.34 50.77 13.46
N GLY A 57 -25.20 52.07 13.18
CA GLY A 57 -25.86 52.69 12.01
C GLY A 57 -25.32 52.23 10.64
N ALA A 58 -24.00 52.16 10.47
CA ALA A 58 -23.39 51.83 9.17
C ALA A 58 -23.25 50.32 8.93
N VAL A 59 -23.15 49.52 10.00
CA VAL A 59 -23.07 48.05 9.90
C VAL A 59 -24.46 47.44 9.71
N ALA A 60 -25.52 48.03 10.29
CA ALA A 60 -26.89 47.55 10.13
C ALA A 60 -27.47 47.77 8.72
N ALA A 61 -27.00 48.77 7.96
CA ALA A 61 -27.39 48.93 6.56
C ALA A 61 -26.78 47.85 5.66
N LEU A 62 -25.57 47.38 5.98
CA LEU A 62 -24.91 46.27 5.27
C LEU A 62 -25.32 44.88 5.81
N SER A 63 -25.90 44.79 7.01
CA SER A 63 -26.34 43.52 7.61
C SER A 63 -27.81 43.16 7.38
N ARG A 64 -28.61 44.04 6.79
CA ARG A 64 -30.04 43.78 6.53
C ARG A 64 -30.34 43.06 5.22
N GLU A 65 -29.34 42.77 4.40
CA GLU A 65 -29.45 41.83 3.26
C GLU A 65 -28.33 40.77 3.26
N SER A 66 -27.83 40.33 4.43
CA SER A 66 -26.84 39.24 4.44
C SER A 66 -27.49 37.87 4.41
N ALA A 67 -27.27 37.18 3.29
CA ALA A 67 -27.61 35.78 3.07
C ALA A 67 -27.06 34.88 4.19
N SER A 68 -27.93 34.08 4.81
CA SER A 68 -27.50 32.93 5.63
C SER A 68 -26.68 31.96 4.76
N PHE A 69 -25.87 31.09 5.37
CA PHE A 69 -25.17 30.01 4.62
C PHE A 69 -26.12 29.23 3.72
N GLU A 70 -27.35 29.03 4.19
CA GLU A 70 -28.39 28.35 3.42
C GLU A 70 -28.95 29.19 2.27
N SER A 71 -28.97 30.51 2.42
CA SER A 71 -29.29 31.44 1.33
C SER A 71 -28.17 31.51 0.29
N LEU A 72 -26.90 31.41 0.71
CA LEU A 72 -25.75 31.30 -0.18
C LEU A 72 -25.75 29.98 -0.94
N LYS A 73 -26.02 28.85 -0.28
CA LYS A 73 -26.17 27.54 -0.94
C LYS A 73 -27.27 27.55 -1.99
N ARG A 74 -28.42 28.15 -1.69
CA ARG A 74 -29.52 28.30 -2.65
C ARG A 74 -29.16 29.22 -3.81
N LEU A 75 -28.53 30.37 -3.54
CA LEU A 75 -28.05 31.29 -4.59
C LEU A 75 -27.06 30.60 -5.54
N ILE A 76 -26.13 29.81 -4.99
CA ILE A 76 -25.11 29.10 -5.77
C ILE A 76 -25.73 27.99 -6.63
N ALA A 77 -26.77 27.30 -6.11
CA ALA A 77 -27.47 26.25 -6.83
C ALA A 77 -28.23 26.78 -8.05
N THR A 78 -28.64 28.05 -8.06
CA THR A 78 -29.41 28.67 -9.15
C THR A 78 -28.55 29.39 -10.20
N ILE A 79 -27.21 29.29 -10.14
CA ILE A 79 -26.33 29.97 -11.09
C ILE A 79 -26.32 29.22 -12.42
N GLU A 80 -26.73 29.92 -13.47
CA GLU A 80 -26.72 29.43 -14.85
C GLU A 80 -26.01 30.41 -15.80
N THR A 81 -25.85 31.68 -15.41
CA THR A 81 -25.20 32.71 -16.22
C THR A 81 -23.92 33.28 -15.60
N PRO A 82 -22.99 33.84 -16.41
CA PRO A 82 -21.78 34.48 -15.92
C PRO A 82 -22.02 35.67 -14.98
N ALA A 83 -23.11 36.44 -15.20
CA ALA A 83 -23.46 37.59 -14.36
C ALA A 83 -23.96 37.17 -12.97
N GLU A 84 -24.67 36.04 -12.87
CA GLU A 84 -25.11 35.45 -11.60
C GLU A 84 -23.93 34.86 -10.82
N ALA A 85 -22.96 34.27 -11.53
CA ALA A 85 -21.72 33.81 -10.93
C ALA A 85 -20.93 34.95 -10.28
N ASP A 86 -20.81 36.09 -10.97
CA ASP A 86 -20.12 37.26 -10.42
C ASP A 86 -20.86 37.84 -9.20
N LYS A 87 -22.19 37.93 -9.26
CA LYS A 87 -23.02 38.36 -8.11
C LYS A 87 -22.85 37.43 -6.91
N ALA A 88 -22.79 36.11 -7.13
CA ALA A 88 -22.55 35.14 -6.07
C ALA A 88 -21.12 35.23 -5.51
N THR A 89 -20.12 35.48 -6.35
CA THR A 89 -18.73 35.72 -5.90
C THR A 89 -18.64 36.95 -5.00
N GLN A 90 -19.32 38.06 -5.36
CA GLN A 90 -19.36 39.26 -4.53
C GLN A 90 -20.06 39.01 -3.17
N GLN A 91 -21.15 38.26 -3.15
CA GLN A 91 -21.87 37.91 -1.91
C GLN A 91 -21.05 37.00 -0.99
N ILE A 92 -20.37 35.99 -1.55
CA ILE A 92 -19.45 35.13 -0.78
C ILE A 92 -18.30 35.97 -0.22
N ARG A 93 -17.73 36.89 -1.01
CA ARG A 93 -16.68 37.80 -0.53
C ARG A 93 -17.12 38.62 0.68
N LEU A 94 -18.31 39.20 0.64
CA LEU A 94 -18.88 39.95 1.76
C LEU A 94 -19.13 39.07 3.00
N TYR A 95 -19.53 37.81 2.80
CA TYR A 95 -19.65 36.82 3.89
C TYR A 95 -18.29 36.49 4.51
N GLY A 96 -17.25 36.31 3.68
CA GLY A 96 -15.88 36.06 4.12
C GLY A 96 -15.31 37.13 5.05
N TYR A 97 -15.63 38.42 4.81
CA TYR A 97 -15.22 39.52 5.69
C TYR A 97 -15.90 39.52 7.06
N ARG A 98 -16.96 38.74 7.25
CA ARG A 98 -17.74 38.66 8.50
C ARG A 98 -17.48 37.39 9.30
N VAL A 99 -16.60 36.51 8.82
CA VAL A 99 -16.23 35.28 9.52
C VAL A 99 -15.56 35.62 10.87
N LYS A 100 -16.23 35.29 11.97
CA LYS A 100 -15.79 35.56 13.35
C LYS A 100 -15.37 34.30 14.10
N ASN A 101 -15.77 33.13 13.64
CA ASN A 101 -15.49 31.86 14.31
C ASN A 101 -15.21 30.70 13.33
N HIS A 102 -14.74 29.57 13.86
CA HIS A 102 -14.38 28.40 13.06
C HIS A 102 -15.56 27.72 12.34
N ALA A 103 -16.79 27.90 12.80
CA ALA A 103 -17.97 27.36 12.11
C ALA A 103 -18.31 28.19 10.87
N GLU A 104 -18.34 29.53 11.00
CA GLU A 104 -18.50 30.46 9.88
C GLU A 104 -17.36 30.35 8.86
N LYS A 105 -16.14 30.07 9.32
CA LYS A 105 -15.00 29.80 8.45
C LYS A 105 -15.23 28.56 7.58
N ARG A 106 -15.63 27.45 8.19
CA ARG A 106 -15.94 26.21 7.46
C ARG A 106 -17.09 26.43 6.47
N ALA A 107 -18.13 27.16 6.88
CA ALA A 107 -19.24 27.51 6.01
C ALA A 107 -18.81 28.40 4.82
N PHE A 108 -17.92 29.37 5.04
CA PHE A 108 -17.36 30.18 3.97
C PHE A 108 -16.52 29.34 2.99
N GLU A 109 -15.61 28.49 3.50
CA GLU A 109 -14.77 27.61 2.68
C GLU A 109 -15.60 26.62 1.86
N GLU A 110 -16.65 26.06 2.45
CA GLU A 110 -17.57 25.16 1.76
C GLU A 110 -18.38 25.88 0.69
N SER A 111 -18.88 27.09 0.98
CA SER A 111 -19.58 27.92 -0.01
C SER A 111 -18.68 28.25 -1.22
N LEU A 112 -17.42 28.58 -0.95
CA LEU A 112 -16.44 28.86 -1.98
C LEU A 112 -16.14 27.62 -2.83
N ASN A 113 -16.00 26.45 -2.21
CA ASN A 113 -15.78 25.17 -2.92
C ASN A 113 -16.97 24.82 -3.83
N ILE A 114 -18.20 25.03 -3.36
CA ILE A 114 -19.41 24.74 -4.13
C ILE A 114 -19.53 25.70 -5.32
N LEU A 115 -19.32 27.00 -5.10
CA LEU A 115 -19.35 27.98 -6.19
C LEU A 115 -18.25 27.71 -7.22
N GLU A 116 -17.04 27.39 -6.77
CA GLU A 116 -15.91 27.07 -7.65
C GLU A 116 -16.20 25.84 -8.51
N SER A 117 -16.81 24.81 -7.93
CA SER A 117 -17.22 23.61 -8.66
C SER A 117 -18.31 23.92 -9.69
N ARG A 118 -19.28 24.77 -9.33
CA ARG A 118 -20.36 25.17 -10.24
C ARG A 118 -19.86 26.03 -11.40
N VAL A 119 -18.98 27.00 -11.15
CA VAL A 119 -18.38 27.83 -12.21
C VAL A 119 -17.45 27.02 -13.10
N LYS A 120 -16.66 26.07 -12.54
CA LYS A 120 -15.84 25.13 -13.35
C LYS A 120 -16.69 24.27 -14.28
N TYR A 121 -17.85 23.83 -13.80
CA TYR A 121 -18.82 23.11 -14.61
C TYR A 121 -19.35 23.99 -15.76
N LEU A 122 -19.74 25.24 -15.49
CA LEU A 122 -20.20 26.17 -16.52
C LEU A 122 -19.10 26.61 -17.51
N ALA A 123 -17.84 26.65 -17.07
CA ALA A 123 -16.67 27.07 -17.85
C ALA A 123 -16.17 26.04 -18.89
N GLN A 124 -16.76 24.83 -18.94
CA GLN A 124 -16.51 23.85 -20.02
C GLN A 124 -16.94 24.36 -21.41
N THR A 125 -17.55 25.54 -21.48
CA THR A 125 -18.08 26.20 -22.69
C THR A 125 -17.14 27.24 -23.32
N GLU A 126 -15.89 27.37 -22.87
CA GLU A 126 -14.86 28.35 -23.35
C GLU A 126 -15.26 29.85 -23.28
N ASN A 127 -16.26 30.23 -22.47
CA ASN A 127 -16.68 31.62 -22.35
C ASN A 127 -15.65 32.49 -21.55
N PRO A 128 -15.07 33.56 -22.15
CA PRO A 128 -14.03 34.37 -21.52
C PRO A 128 -14.44 35.06 -20.20
N GLN A 129 -15.72 35.42 -20.03
CA GLN A 129 -16.23 36.04 -18.80
C GLN A 129 -16.24 35.06 -17.62
N LEU A 130 -16.55 33.78 -17.87
CA LEU A 130 -16.53 32.73 -16.84
C LEU A 130 -15.10 32.38 -16.39
N MET A 131 -14.14 32.43 -17.31
CA MET A 131 -12.72 32.30 -16.98
C MET A 131 -12.20 33.51 -16.16
N GLY A 132 -12.69 34.72 -16.45
CA GLY A 132 -12.46 35.90 -15.61
C GLY A 132 -12.95 35.70 -14.16
N ASN A 133 -14.16 35.14 -14.00
CA ASN A 133 -14.75 34.84 -12.69
C ASN A 133 -13.97 33.75 -11.93
N LEU A 134 -13.52 32.69 -12.62
CA LEU A 134 -12.70 31.64 -12.01
C LEU A 134 -11.38 32.20 -11.47
N ASN A 135 -10.72 33.07 -12.23
CA ASN A 135 -9.49 33.74 -11.81
C ASN A 135 -9.73 34.69 -10.62
N ALA A 136 -10.85 35.44 -10.63
CA ALA A 136 -11.25 36.29 -9.51
C ALA A 136 -11.50 35.47 -8.22
N MET A 137 -12.12 34.29 -8.32
CA MET A 137 -12.36 33.40 -7.18
C MET A 137 -11.08 32.75 -6.64
N GLN A 138 -10.16 32.36 -7.51
CA GLN A 138 -8.85 31.86 -7.09
C GLN A 138 -8.02 32.95 -6.41
N ALA A 139 -8.11 34.20 -6.91
CA ALA A 139 -7.53 35.36 -6.24
C ALA A 139 -8.17 35.61 -4.87
N LEU A 140 -9.50 35.47 -4.75
CA LEU A 140 -10.23 35.61 -3.48
C LEU A 140 -9.85 34.53 -2.45
N ARG A 141 -9.69 33.28 -2.91
CA ARG A 141 -9.17 32.18 -2.08
C ARG A 141 -7.77 32.51 -1.59
N LYS A 142 -6.90 33.00 -2.47
CA LYS A 142 -5.53 33.36 -2.13
C LYS A 142 -5.48 34.58 -1.21
N GLU A 143 -6.37 35.55 -1.37
CA GLU A 143 -6.54 36.72 -0.50
C GLU A 143 -7.02 36.30 0.90
N PHE A 144 -7.98 35.37 1.00
CA PHE A 144 -8.44 34.83 2.28
C PHE A 144 -7.38 33.97 2.98
N GLU A 145 -6.66 33.13 2.22
CA GLU A 145 -5.55 32.31 2.72
C GLU A 145 -4.30 33.13 3.09
N ALA A 146 -4.06 34.27 2.42
CA ALA A 146 -3.01 35.21 2.82
C ALA A 146 -3.37 35.97 4.11
N ASN A 147 -4.67 36.19 4.36
CA ASN A 147 -5.19 36.79 5.58
C ASN A 147 -5.42 35.79 6.73
N LYS A 148 -4.97 34.53 6.57
CA LYS A 148 -5.16 33.41 7.51
C LYS A 148 -4.54 33.62 8.89
N ALA A 149 -3.60 34.56 9.02
CA ALA A 149 -3.05 34.98 10.31
C ALA A 149 -4.03 35.80 11.16
N ILE A 150 -5.21 36.14 10.64
CA ILE A 150 -6.11 37.06 11.31
C ILE A 150 -7.46 36.43 11.58
N ILE A 151 -7.43 35.46 12.48
CA ILE A 151 -8.59 35.13 13.32
C ILE A 151 -8.05 35.24 14.75
N GLY A 152 -8.17 36.45 15.31
CA GLY A 152 -7.70 36.74 16.67
C GLY A 152 -7.33 38.20 16.98
N SER A 153 -7.00 39.07 16.01
CA SER A 153 -6.62 40.46 16.30
C SER A 153 -7.55 41.52 15.69
N ASN A 154 -7.70 42.63 16.43
CA ASN A 154 -8.64 43.71 16.16
C ASN A 154 -8.31 44.49 14.88
N VAL A 155 -9.36 45.01 14.24
CA VAL A 155 -9.38 45.64 12.91
C VAL A 155 -8.31 46.74 12.71
N SER A 156 -7.89 47.42 13.78
CA SER A 156 -6.86 48.47 13.74
C SER A 156 -5.45 47.96 13.40
N GLU A 157 -5.06 46.77 13.89
CA GLU A 157 -3.72 46.19 13.63
C GLU A 157 -3.55 45.70 12.17
N ARG A 158 -4.65 45.31 11.52
CA ARG A 158 -4.63 44.83 10.12
C ARG A 158 -4.25 45.94 9.13
N MET A 159 -4.66 47.17 9.41
CA MET A 159 -4.42 48.32 8.53
C MET A 159 -2.96 48.78 8.56
N GLN A 160 -2.24 48.57 9.66
CA GLN A 160 -0.82 48.94 9.79
C GLN A 160 0.14 47.89 9.19
N LEU A 161 -0.25 46.61 9.16
CA LEU A 161 0.59 45.53 8.65
C LEU A 161 0.67 45.53 7.10
N LEU A 162 -0.40 45.97 6.42
CA LEU A 162 -0.46 46.09 4.96
C LEU A 162 0.43 47.21 4.40
N ALA A 163 0.87 48.16 5.23
CA ALA A 163 1.77 49.23 4.80
C ALA A 163 3.26 48.82 4.79
N ARG A 164 3.61 47.61 5.27
CA ARG A 164 5.01 47.18 5.45
C ARG A 164 5.47 46.03 4.52
N THR A 165 4.57 45.44 3.74
CA THR A 165 4.85 44.28 2.88
C THR A 165 5.32 44.62 1.46
N SER A 166 5.67 45.89 1.18
CA SER A 166 6.30 46.30 -0.08
C SER A 166 7.79 46.64 0.11
N ALA A 167 8.61 45.70 0.60
CA ALA A 167 10.06 45.75 0.41
C ALA A 167 10.75 44.39 0.68
N THR A 168 11.27 43.82 -0.41
CA THR A 168 12.46 42.95 -0.52
C THR A 168 12.48 41.55 0.12
N ASN A 169 12.33 40.58 -0.79
CA ASN A 169 13.02 39.29 -0.80
C ASN A 169 14.53 39.42 -0.52
N THR A 170 15.06 38.61 0.40
CA THR A 170 16.36 37.95 0.25
C THR A 170 16.36 36.61 0.96
N SER A 171 17.04 35.66 0.33
CA SER A 171 17.10 34.23 0.63
C SER A 171 17.62 33.87 2.02
N SER A 172 17.00 32.86 2.64
CA SER A 172 17.70 31.91 3.52
C SER A 172 17.17 30.50 3.28
N LYS A 173 18.03 29.59 2.79
CA LYS A 173 17.77 28.15 2.77
C LYS A 173 17.42 27.67 4.19
N PRO A 174 16.48 26.72 4.38
CA PRO A 174 16.32 26.08 5.67
C PRO A 174 17.54 25.17 5.94
N SER A 175 18.19 25.35 7.08
CA SER A 175 19.30 24.50 7.52
C SER A 175 18.79 23.09 7.86
N ARG A 176 19.14 22.08 7.06
CA ARG A 176 19.04 20.66 7.44
C ARG A 176 20.20 20.30 8.38
N ASN A 177 19.96 20.33 9.69
CA ASN A 177 20.74 19.58 10.67
C ASN A 177 19.83 18.51 11.27
N ASP A 178 19.42 17.52 10.46
CA ASP A 178 18.80 16.30 10.97
C ASP A 178 19.94 15.35 11.35
N ALA A 179 20.19 15.18 12.65
CA ALA A 179 21.19 14.22 13.12
C ALA A 179 20.85 12.80 12.62
N GLN A 180 21.85 12.10 12.09
CA GLN A 180 21.69 10.73 11.60
C GLN A 180 21.42 9.78 12.78
N LEU A 181 20.26 9.11 12.78
CA LEU A 181 19.86 8.14 13.82
C LEU A 181 20.54 6.78 13.63
N GLY A 182 20.72 6.03 14.72
CA GLY A 182 21.40 4.74 14.75
C GLY A 182 22.87 4.84 15.19
N ALA A 183 23.59 3.72 15.10
CA ALA A 183 25.03 3.63 15.33
C ALA A 183 25.83 3.71 14.01
N HIS A 184 26.62 4.78 13.82
CA HIS A 184 27.42 5.01 12.62
C HIS A 184 28.89 5.18 12.96
N VAL A 185 29.74 4.47 12.22
CA VAL A 185 31.20 4.66 12.27
C VAL A 185 31.58 5.73 11.24
N VAL A 186 32.13 6.85 11.70
CA VAL A 186 32.53 8.01 10.88
C VAL A 186 33.85 8.57 11.39
N ASN A 187 34.82 8.74 10.48
CA ASN A 187 36.15 9.31 10.79
C ASN A 187 36.85 8.63 11.99
N GLY A 188 36.82 7.30 12.06
CA GLY A 188 37.46 6.51 13.13
C GLY A 188 36.77 6.60 14.50
N ASN A 189 35.56 7.15 14.58
CA ASN A 189 34.73 7.22 15.80
C ASN A 189 33.38 6.56 15.55
N THR A 190 32.71 6.08 16.60
CA THR A 190 31.33 5.60 16.53
C THR A 190 30.39 6.63 17.17
N ALA A 191 29.44 7.13 16.38
CA ALA A 191 28.35 8.00 16.83
C ALA A 191 27.07 7.19 17.01
N PHE A 192 26.44 7.33 18.18
CA PHE A 192 25.16 6.73 18.52
C PHE A 192 24.12 7.84 18.67
N SER A 193 22.98 7.71 18.00
CA SER A 193 21.88 8.67 18.10
C SER A 193 20.52 7.97 18.15
N VAL A 194 19.67 8.33 19.11
CA VAL A 194 18.31 7.77 19.27
C VAL A 194 17.29 8.87 19.53
N TYR A 195 16.10 8.76 18.93
CA TYR A 195 15.00 9.70 19.13
C TYR A 195 14.16 9.29 20.34
N ALA A 196 14.14 10.14 21.37
CA ALA A 196 13.35 9.95 22.59
C ALA A 196 13.00 11.34 23.16
N PRO A 197 12.01 12.03 22.56
CA PRO A 197 11.76 13.45 22.76
C PRO A 197 11.25 13.77 24.17
N ASP A 198 10.57 12.83 24.81
CA ASP A 198 10.03 12.99 26.17
C ASP A 198 10.93 12.39 27.25
N ALA A 199 11.98 11.65 26.88
CA ALA A 199 12.92 11.12 27.86
C ALA A 199 13.58 12.26 28.65
N THR A 200 13.83 12.02 29.94
CA THR A 200 14.58 12.91 30.84
C THR A 200 16.03 12.49 30.97
N GLU A 201 16.33 11.21 30.72
CA GLU A 201 17.68 10.66 30.67
C GLU A 201 17.72 9.53 29.65
N VAL A 202 18.80 9.46 28.86
CA VAL A 202 19.14 8.27 28.07
C VAL A 202 20.61 7.92 28.30
N LYS A 203 20.87 6.63 28.56
CA LYS A 203 22.22 6.08 28.68
C LYS A 203 22.45 5.04 27.59
N LEU A 204 23.59 5.11 26.92
CA LEU A 204 24.11 4.07 26.04
C LEU A 204 24.84 3.03 26.88
N HIS A 205 24.62 1.75 26.59
CA HIS A 205 25.30 0.62 27.22
C HIS A 205 26.08 -0.17 26.18
N LEU A 206 27.39 -0.38 26.41
CA LEU A 206 28.23 -1.21 25.54
C LEU A 206 28.58 -2.54 26.20
N PHE A 207 28.46 -3.64 25.45
CA PHE A 207 28.65 -4.99 25.96
C PHE A 207 29.71 -5.74 25.16
N LYS A 208 30.49 -6.57 25.87
CA LYS A 208 31.54 -7.41 25.26
C LYS A 208 30.98 -8.59 24.46
N THR A 209 29.82 -9.11 24.86
CA THR A 209 29.17 -10.27 24.22
C THR A 209 27.64 -10.10 24.23
N ALA A 210 26.96 -10.80 23.34
CA ALA A 210 25.50 -10.84 23.28
C ALA A 210 24.85 -11.24 24.62
N ALA A 211 25.44 -12.21 25.33
CA ALA A 211 24.93 -12.74 26.59
C ALA A 211 25.28 -11.89 27.84
N ALA A 212 26.13 -10.87 27.71
CA ALA A 212 26.53 -10.06 28.86
C ALA A 212 25.33 -9.30 29.45
N THR A 213 25.19 -9.35 30.78
CA THR A 213 24.12 -8.67 31.53
C THR A 213 24.51 -7.29 32.06
N LYS A 214 25.82 -6.98 32.07
CA LYS A 214 26.34 -5.67 32.48
C LYS A 214 27.17 -5.07 31.35
N GLY A 215 26.84 -3.84 30.98
CA GLY A 215 27.55 -3.04 29.99
C GLY A 215 28.33 -1.89 30.62
N VAL A 216 29.18 -1.24 29.83
CA VAL A 216 29.78 0.06 30.17
C VAL A 216 28.76 1.14 29.83
N GLU A 217 28.36 1.92 30.83
CA GLU A 217 27.38 2.98 30.69
C GLU A 217 27.99 4.29 30.21
N HIS A 218 27.28 4.99 29.32
CA HIS A 218 27.63 6.30 28.83
C HIS A 218 26.38 7.19 28.80
N VAL A 219 26.39 8.26 29.60
CA VAL A 219 25.33 9.29 29.54
C VAL A 219 25.34 9.97 28.16
N MET A 220 24.16 10.11 27.57
CA MET A 220 23.95 10.76 26.28
C MET A 220 23.46 12.21 26.45
N THR A 221 23.62 13.02 25.41
CA THR A 221 23.20 14.43 25.41
C THR A 221 21.97 14.63 24.54
N LYS A 222 20.93 15.25 25.07
CA LYS A 222 19.69 15.56 24.33
C LYS A 222 19.84 16.85 23.51
N SER A 223 19.40 16.81 22.26
CA SER A 223 19.27 17.98 21.39
C SER A 223 17.88 18.61 21.48
N ALA A 224 17.72 19.84 20.97
CA ALA A 224 16.42 20.52 20.90
C ALA A 224 15.36 19.77 20.07
N ALA A 225 15.79 18.90 19.15
CA ALA A 225 14.92 18.07 18.32
C ALA A 225 14.49 16.75 19.01
N GLY A 226 14.85 16.54 20.28
CA GLY A 226 14.51 15.30 21.01
C GLY A 226 15.41 14.11 20.69
N ILE A 227 16.52 14.33 19.98
CA ILE A 227 17.51 13.29 19.66
C ILE A 227 18.60 13.27 20.72
N TRP A 228 18.87 12.11 21.29
CA TRP A 228 19.96 11.84 22.23
C TRP A 228 21.16 11.30 21.48
N HIS A 229 22.35 11.84 21.75
CA HIS A 229 23.57 11.45 21.05
C HIS A 229 24.76 11.19 21.97
N LYS A 230 25.65 10.30 21.52
CA LYS A 230 26.97 10.05 22.11
C LYS A 230 27.97 9.68 21.01
N ILE A 231 29.16 10.27 21.06
CA ILE A 231 30.28 9.89 20.19
C ILE A 231 31.36 9.26 21.06
N LEU A 232 31.87 8.10 20.63
CA LEU A 232 32.94 7.37 21.30
C LEU A 232 34.11 7.16 20.32
N PRO A 233 35.36 7.20 20.83
CA PRO A 233 36.53 6.95 20.00
C PRO A 233 36.61 5.50 19.53
N GLY A 234 37.09 5.30 18.30
CA GLY A 234 37.32 3.99 17.70
C GLY A 234 36.18 3.49 16.82
N GLU A 235 36.51 2.60 15.90
CA GLU A 235 35.56 1.86 15.07
C GLU A 235 35.06 0.65 15.86
N LEU A 236 33.88 0.78 16.47
CA LEU A 236 33.37 -0.21 17.44
C LEU A 236 32.68 -1.42 16.78
N TYR A 237 33.09 -1.83 15.58
CA TYR A 237 32.49 -2.97 14.87
C TYR A 237 32.49 -4.25 15.72
N GLY A 238 31.39 -5.00 15.68
CA GLY A 238 31.14 -6.20 16.48
C GLY A 238 30.73 -5.91 17.93
N THR A 239 30.73 -4.65 18.38
CA THR A 239 30.27 -4.28 19.72
C THR A 239 28.76 -4.39 19.82
N PHE A 240 28.29 -5.02 20.89
CA PHE A 240 26.87 -5.09 21.22
C PHE A 240 26.48 -3.87 22.06
N TYR A 241 25.32 -3.29 21.78
CA TYR A 241 24.85 -2.10 22.49
C TYR A 241 23.33 -2.10 22.69
N GLY A 242 22.89 -1.23 23.59
CA GLY A 242 21.49 -0.90 23.80
C GLY A 242 21.39 0.37 24.64
N PHE A 243 20.18 0.78 24.99
CA PHE A 243 19.94 2.00 25.74
C PHE A 243 19.07 1.72 26.96
N THR A 244 19.21 2.54 28.00
CA THR A 244 18.15 2.71 29.01
C THR A 244 17.61 4.13 28.89
N ALA A 245 16.32 4.30 29.11
CA ALA A 245 15.65 5.60 29.03
C ALA A 245 14.74 5.80 30.24
N ASP A 246 14.86 6.97 30.88
CA ASP A 246 13.89 7.44 31.87
C ASP A 246 13.07 8.60 31.32
N GLY A 247 11.89 8.81 31.89
CA GLY A 247 10.98 9.86 31.44
C GLY A 247 9.66 9.88 32.20
N PRO A 248 8.66 10.63 31.70
CA PRO A 248 7.36 10.80 32.33
C PRO A 248 6.67 9.48 32.67
N LYS A 249 6.06 9.42 33.86
CA LYS A 249 5.22 8.29 34.31
C LYS A 249 3.73 8.56 34.08
N ALA A 250 3.41 9.25 32.98
CA ALA A 250 2.05 9.64 32.61
C ALA A 250 1.39 8.60 31.69
N PRO A 251 0.04 8.56 31.59
CA PRO A 251 -0.66 7.58 30.77
C PRO A 251 -0.15 7.51 29.32
N GLY A 252 0.17 6.29 28.88
CA GLY A 252 0.72 6.02 27.56
C GLY A 252 2.25 6.07 27.47
N PHE A 253 2.97 6.62 28.45
CA PHE A 253 4.43 6.54 28.49
C PHE A 253 4.88 5.27 29.22
N LEU A 254 5.88 4.57 28.67
CA LEU A 254 6.37 3.28 29.18
C LEU A 254 7.86 3.31 29.52
N PHE A 255 8.39 4.48 29.90
CA PHE A 255 9.79 4.62 30.30
C PHE A 255 10.11 3.78 31.54
N ASP A 256 11.15 2.95 31.42
CA ASP A 256 11.69 2.11 32.48
C ASP A 256 13.23 2.18 32.45
N PRO A 257 13.87 2.92 33.38
CA PRO A 257 15.32 3.10 33.36
C PRO A 257 16.11 1.82 33.65
N THR A 258 15.44 0.75 34.09
CA THR A 258 16.05 -0.56 34.35
C THR A 258 16.02 -1.49 33.14
N ARG A 259 15.22 -1.14 32.13
CA ARG A 259 15.02 -1.95 30.94
C ARG A 259 16.01 -1.56 29.84
N LEU A 260 16.71 -2.56 29.32
CA LEU A 260 17.53 -2.40 28.12
C LEU A 260 16.64 -2.39 26.88
N LEU A 261 16.78 -1.35 26.07
CA LEU A 261 16.10 -1.14 24.80
C LEU A 261 17.09 -1.32 23.65
N SER A 262 16.66 -1.99 22.59
CA SER A 262 17.41 -2.06 21.32
C SER A 262 17.24 -0.77 20.51
N ASP A 263 18.16 -0.51 19.57
CA ASP A 263 18.10 0.69 18.72
C ASP A 263 16.99 0.55 17.66
N PRO A 264 16.00 1.46 17.60
CA PRO A 264 15.02 1.48 16.50
C PRO A 264 15.64 1.58 15.10
N TYR A 265 16.87 2.10 15.00
CA TYR A 265 17.69 2.24 13.78
C TYR A 265 18.86 1.25 13.74
N ALA A 266 18.79 0.13 14.48
CA ALA A 266 19.80 -0.91 14.45
C ALA A 266 19.98 -1.49 13.04
N PHE A 267 21.22 -1.55 12.55
CA PHE A 267 21.56 -2.22 11.28
C PHE A 267 21.73 -3.74 11.42
N ALA A 268 21.78 -4.24 12.66
CA ALA A 268 21.72 -5.65 13.03
C ALA A 268 21.31 -5.75 14.50
N ASN A 269 20.57 -6.81 14.85
CA ASN A 269 20.18 -7.12 16.22
C ASN A 269 20.46 -8.59 16.53
N VAL A 270 20.70 -8.91 17.80
CA VAL A 270 20.74 -10.31 18.25
C VAL A 270 19.32 -10.77 18.48
N ASP A 271 18.81 -11.58 17.56
CA ASP A 271 17.39 -11.99 17.54
C ASP A 271 16.46 -10.75 17.57
N HIS A 272 15.17 -10.95 17.85
CA HIS A 272 14.17 -9.88 17.82
C HIS A 272 14.20 -8.94 19.05
N ASP A 273 14.71 -9.40 20.20
CA ASP A 273 14.61 -8.73 21.50
C ASP A 273 15.97 -8.50 22.19
N GLY A 274 17.07 -8.94 21.57
CA GLY A 274 18.41 -8.83 22.14
C GLY A 274 19.07 -7.47 21.88
N LYS A 275 20.40 -7.48 21.99
CA LYS A 275 21.24 -6.28 21.84
C LYS A 275 21.45 -5.94 20.37
N SER A 276 21.47 -4.66 20.06
CA SER A 276 21.85 -4.16 18.74
C SER A 276 23.35 -4.32 18.53
N VAL A 277 23.80 -4.42 17.28
CA VAL A 277 25.20 -4.66 16.94
C VAL A 277 25.73 -3.53 16.05
N VAL A 278 26.89 -2.97 16.41
CA VAL A 278 27.62 -2.07 15.50
C VAL A 278 28.26 -2.95 14.42
N VAL A 279 27.85 -2.79 13.17
CA VAL A 279 28.27 -3.66 12.06
C VAL A 279 29.07 -2.90 11.02
N ASP A 280 30.10 -3.55 10.48
CA ASP A 280 30.73 -3.07 9.26
C ASP A 280 29.79 -3.34 8.09
N ARG A 281 29.40 -2.26 7.42
CA ARG A 281 28.50 -2.30 6.27
C ARG A 281 29.24 -2.19 4.95
N SER A 282 30.57 -2.13 4.95
CA SER A 282 31.36 -2.12 3.72
C SER A 282 31.05 -3.34 2.84
N PHE A 283 30.82 -3.11 1.55
CA PHE A 283 30.54 -4.16 0.59
C PHE A 283 30.95 -3.73 -0.82
N LYS A 284 31.53 -4.66 -1.59
CA LYS A 284 31.94 -4.41 -2.98
C LYS A 284 30.90 -4.95 -3.94
N TRP A 285 30.04 -4.07 -4.43
CA TRP A 285 29.03 -4.37 -5.45
C TRP A 285 29.66 -4.64 -6.83
N THR A 286 29.08 -5.59 -7.57
CA THR A 286 29.50 -5.97 -8.93
C THR A 286 28.35 -5.89 -9.93
N ASP A 287 27.28 -5.19 -9.58
CA ASP A 287 26.01 -5.12 -10.29
C ASP A 287 25.89 -3.90 -11.21
N GLN A 288 27.01 -3.29 -11.62
CA GLN A 288 27.01 -2.04 -12.39
C GLN A 288 26.27 -2.16 -13.74
N ASN A 289 26.15 -3.37 -14.28
CA ASN A 289 25.47 -3.66 -15.53
C ASN A 289 23.99 -4.06 -15.35
N PHE A 290 23.53 -4.22 -14.12
CA PHE A 290 22.16 -4.61 -13.84
C PHE A 290 21.19 -3.51 -14.27
N LYS A 291 20.10 -3.93 -14.91
CA LYS A 291 19.02 -3.04 -15.35
C LYS A 291 17.70 -3.57 -14.80
N ARG A 292 17.17 -2.86 -13.81
CA ARG A 292 15.83 -3.09 -13.28
C ARG A 292 14.78 -3.01 -14.40
N PRO A 293 13.81 -3.93 -14.46
CA PRO A 293 12.68 -3.81 -15.38
C PRO A 293 11.80 -2.61 -14.97
N ALA A 294 11.21 -1.94 -15.95
CA ALA A 294 10.13 -1.00 -15.65
C ALA A 294 8.96 -1.75 -14.99
N SER A 295 8.16 -1.08 -14.14
CA SER A 295 7.09 -1.75 -13.39
C SER A 295 6.09 -2.49 -14.30
N LYS A 296 5.74 -1.91 -15.46
CA LYS A 296 4.87 -2.56 -16.46
C LYS A 296 5.47 -3.81 -17.13
N ASP A 297 6.78 -3.99 -17.01
CA ASP A 297 7.56 -5.07 -17.63
C ASP A 297 8.02 -6.10 -16.57
N ALA A 298 7.71 -5.85 -15.29
CA ALA A 298 7.98 -6.77 -14.20
C ALA A 298 7.05 -8.00 -14.28
N ILE A 299 7.63 -9.16 -14.01
CA ILE A 299 6.96 -10.43 -13.78
C ILE A 299 7.49 -10.89 -12.42
N ILE A 300 6.67 -10.66 -11.40
CA ILE A 300 7.07 -10.77 -10.00
C ILE A 300 6.93 -12.23 -9.56
N TYR A 301 7.95 -12.75 -8.88
CA TYR A 301 7.94 -14.06 -8.25
C TYR A 301 8.03 -13.90 -6.73
N GLU A 302 6.91 -14.12 -6.04
CA GLU A 302 6.83 -14.05 -4.58
C GLU A 302 7.38 -15.33 -3.95
N MET A 303 8.32 -15.19 -3.02
CA MET A 303 8.95 -16.34 -2.38
C MET A 303 9.48 -16.06 -0.96
N HIS A 304 9.56 -17.13 -0.17
CA HIS A 304 10.18 -17.13 1.14
C HIS A 304 11.62 -17.66 1.07
N VAL A 305 12.57 -16.97 1.73
CA VAL A 305 14.02 -17.31 1.69
C VAL A 305 14.26 -18.74 2.14
N LYS A 306 13.65 -19.14 3.27
CA LYS A 306 13.83 -20.47 3.84
C LYS A 306 13.18 -21.55 2.97
N ASP A 307 11.93 -21.34 2.56
CA ASP A 307 11.11 -22.36 1.88
C ASP A 307 11.79 -22.86 0.61
N PHE A 308 12.40 -21.94 -0.14
CA PHE A 308 12.95 -22.21 -1.45
C PHE A 308 14.12 -23.19 -1.43
N THR A 309 14.82 -23.29 -0.29
CA THR A 309 16.05 -24.09 -0.16
C THR A 309 16.00 -25.12 0.96
N ALA A 310 15.07 -25.03 1.90
CA ALA A 310 14.99 -25.90 3.09
C ALA A 310 14.51 -27.33 2.81
N HIS A 311 13.83 -27.62 1.71
CA HIS A 311 13.50 -29.01 1.40
C HIS A 311 14.74 -29.77 0.93
N LYS A 312 14.86 -31.07 1.26
CA LYS A 312 16.02 -31.91 0.85
C LYS A 312 16.19 -32.03 -0.66
N SER A 313 15.11 -31.87 -1.43
CA SER A 313 15.17 -31.90 -2.89
C SER A 313 15.71 -30.60 -3.49
N SER A 314 16.04 -29.55 -2.73
CA SER A 314 16.65 -28.34 -3.31
C SER A 314 18.05 -28.57 -3.87
N GLY A 315 18.77 -29.59 -3.38
CA GLY A 315 20.19 -29.80 -3.69
C GLY A 315 21.12 -28.85 -2.93
N VAL A 316 20.58 -27.94 -2.11
CA VAL A 316 21.36 -27.04 -1.23
C VAL A 316 21.82 -27.83 -0.01
N THR A 317 23.09 -27.67 0.36
CA THR A 317 23.73 -28.46 1.41
C THR A 317 24.39 -27.59 2.48
N GLY A 318 24.72 -28.22 3.62
CA GLY A 318 25.44 -27.58 4.71
C GLY A 318 24.66 -26.43 5.35
N PRO A 319 25.35 -25.40 5.87
CA PRO A 319 24.73 -24.33 6.66
C PRO A 319 23.91 -23.34 5.83
N HIS A 320 23.88 -23.47 4.51
CA HIS A 320 23.18 -22.55 3.62
C HIS A 320 21.73 -22.96 3.33
N LYS A 321 21.34 -24.14 3.80
CA LYS A 321 20.01 -24.69 3.60
C LYS A 321 18.98 -23.92 4.43
N GLY A 322 18.09 -23.18 3.76
CA GLY A 322 17.11 -22.31 4.42
C GLY A 322 17.61 -20.87 4.67
N ASN A 323 18.77 -20.51 4.12
CA ASN A 323 19.46 -19.26 4.40
C ASN A 323 19.65 -18.43 3.11
N TYR A 324 20.01 -17.15 3.25
CA TYR A 324 20.22 -16.22 2.13
C TYR A 324 21.13 -16.80 1.04
N LEU A 325 22.28 -17.37 1.44
CA LEU A 325 23.27 -17.88 0.48
C LEU A 325 22.86 -19.21 -0.18
N GLY A 326 21.88 -19.94 0.38
CA GLY A 326 21.36 -21.17 -0.22
C GLY A 326 20.77 -20.92 -1.60
N MET A 327 20.18 -19.75 -1.79
CA MET A 327 19.64 -19.30 -3.07
C MET A 327 20.69 -19.34 -4.19
N LEU A 328 21.89 -18.83 -3.90
CA LEU A 328 22.98 -18.75 -4.88
C LEU A 328 23.61 -20.12 -5.19
N GLN A 329 23.56 -21.08 -4.26
CA GLN A 329 24.07 -22.43 -4.52
C GLN A 329 23.30 -23.16 -5.62
N GLY A 330 22.02 -22.83 -5.82
CA GLY A 330 21.21 -23.40 -6.88
C GLY A 330 21.56 -22.92 -8.29
N LYS A 331 22.50 -21.97 -8.42
CA LYS A 331 22.96 -21.46 -9.71
C LYS A 331 23.51 -22.61 -10.57
N GLY A 332 23.05 -22.68 -11.82
CA GLY A 332 23.45 -23.74 -12.75
C GLY A 332 22.71 -25.08 -12.60
N SER A 333 21.78 -25.19 -11.64
CA SER A 333 20.85 -26.33 -11.56
C SER A 333 19.51 -26.01 -12.23
N ASP A 334 18.58 -26.96 -12.28
CA ASP A 334 17.18 -26.73 -12.67
C ASP A 334 16.27 -26.40 -11.47
N ARG A 335 16.87 -26.11 -10.30
CA ARG A 335 16.22 -25.81 -9.03
C ARG A 335 16.66 -24.44 -8.53
N VAL A 336 15.94 -23.91 -7.54
CA VAL A 336 16.28 -22.67 -6.82
C VAL A 336 16.57 -21.52 -7.82
N LEU A 337 17.77 -20.94 -7.86
CA LEU A 337 18.07 -19.80 -8.74
C LEU A 337 18.08 -20.20 -10.23
N GLY A 338 18.58 -21.38 -10.56
CA GLY A 338 18.54 -21.86 -11.94
C GLY A 338 17.12 -22.15 -12.44
N HIS A 339 16.21 -22.55 -11.53
CA HIS A 339 14.77 -22.61 -11.82
C HIS A 339 14.21 -21.24 -12.22
N LEU A 340 14.49 -20.17 -11.44
CA LEU A 340 13.96 -18.83 -11.74
C LEU A 340 14.43 -18.32 -13.11
N LYS A 341 15.71 -18.60 -13.43
CA LYS A 341 16.30 -18.26 -14.73
C LYS A 341 15.64 -19.03 -15.87
N GLN A 342 15.32 -20.31 -15.66
CA GLN A 342 14.60 -21.14 -16.62
C GLN A 342 13.13 -20.71 -16.79
N LEU A 343 12.46 -20.34 -15.69
CA LEU A 343 11.08 -19.85 -15.71
C LEU A 343 10.98 -18.53 -16.49
N GLY A 344 11.99 -17.66 -16.35
CA GLY A 344 12.08 -16.41 -17.07
C GLY A 344 11.36 -15.25 -16.39
N VAL A 345 11.08 -15.32 -15.08
CA VAL A 345 10.70 -14.14 -14.28
C VAL A 345 11.85 -13.12 -14.25
N ASN A 346 11.60 -11.89 -13.83
CA ASN A 346 12.63 -10.83 -13.79
C ASN A 346 12.61 -9.96 -12.53
N ALA A 347 11.67 -10.20 -11.61
CA ALA A 347 11.63 -9.57 -10.30
C ALA A 347 11.28 -10.63 -9.25
N ILE A 348 12.00 -10.63 -8.13
CA ILE A 348 11.79 -11.51 -6.99
C ILE A 348 11.25 -10.65 -5.85
N GLN A 349 10.06 -10.98 -5.36
CA GLN A 349 9.54 -10.42 -4.12
C GLN A 349 9.88 -11.38 -2.98
N LEU A 350 10.80 -10.96 -2.12
CA LEU A 350 11.09 -11.69 -0.89
C LEU A 350 10.01 -11.34 0.14
N MET A 351 9.40 -12.37 0.73
CA MET A 351 8.64 -12.26 1.98
C MET A 351 9.51 -11.59 3.08
N PRO A 352 8.92 -11.10 4.19
CA PRO A 352 9.62 -10.22 5.14
C PRO A 352 11.05 -10.64 5.50
N ILE A 353 11.99 -9.72 5.31
CA ILE A 353 13.42 -9.89 5.66
C ILE A 353 13.92 -8.86 6.66
N HIS A 354 13.07 -7.97 7.15
CA HIS A 354 13.40 -7.18 8.35
C HIS A 354 13.49 -8.12 9.55
N GLU A 355 14.36 -7.86 10.53
CA GLU A 355 14.42 -8.68 11.75
C GLU A 355 13.05 -8.73 12.43
N PHE A 356 12.56 -9.94 12.73
CA PHE A 356 11.23 -10.18 13.26
C PHE A 356 11.22 -11.16 14.44
N ASP A 357 10.15 -11.13 15.25
CA ASP A 357 9.95 -12.14 16.29
C ASP A 357 9.51 -13.46 15.66
N ASN A 358 10.41 -14.45 15.69
CA ASN A 358 10.20 -15.79 15.16
C ASN A 358 9.23 -16.65 16.02
N ASN A 359 8.88 -16.22 17.23
CA ASN A 359 8.01 -16.93 18.15
C ASN A 359 7.03 -15.98 18.88
N PHE A 360 6.34 -15.15 18.08
CA PHE A 360 5.47 -14.12 18.61
C PHE A 360 4.33 -14.69 19.44
N ALA A 361 4.22 -14.24 20.69
CA ALA A 361 3.24 -14.69 21.66
C ALA A 361 3.19 -16.22 21.86
N GLY A 362 4.33 -16.91 21.66
CA GLY A 362 4.43 -18.37 21.80
C GLY A 362 3.96 -19.16 20.59
N VAL A 363 3.75 -18.49 19.45
CA VAL A 363 3.42 -19.10 18.17
C VAL A 363 4.54 -18.85 17.19
N THR A 364 4.97 -19.90 16.48
CA THR A 364 5.94 -19.78 15.39
C THR A 364 5.47 -18.73 14.40
N ASN A 365 6.32 -17.76 14.08
CA ASN A 365 6.11 -16.80 13.01
C ASN A 365 7.11 -17.10 11.90
N HIS A 366 6.74 -18.03 11.01
CA HIS A 366 7.58 -18.47 9.92
C HIS A 366 7.61 -17.47 8.76
N TRP A 367 6.48 -16.84 8.44
CA TRP A 367 6.43 -15.87 7.34
C TRP A 367 7.19 -14.58 7.62
N GLY A 368 7.32 -14.18 8.90
CA GLY A 368 8.12 -13.04 9.30
C GLY A 368 7.38 -11.72 9.45
N TYR A 369 6.04 -11.73 9.48
CA TYR A 369 5.25 -10.48 9.51
C TYR A 369 5.28 -9.74 10.86
N MET A 370 5.81 -10.31 11.94
CA MET A 370 6.01 -9.60 13.21
C MET A 370 7.36 -8.86 13.26
N THR A 371 7.51 -7.79 12.47
CA THR A 371 8.78 -7.03 12.39
C THR A 371 9.14 -6.36 13.72
N SER A 372 10.41 -6.51 14.14
CA SER A 372 10.98 -5.88 15.34
C SER A 372 11.91 -4.70 14.99
N HIS A 373 12.70 -4.80 13.91
CA HIS A 373 13.67 -3.76 13.51
C HIS A 373 13.64 -3.51 12.00
N PHE A 374 13.33 -2.27 11.60
CA PHE A 374 13.14 -1.90 10.18
C PHE A 374 14.42 -1.69 9.37
N PHE A 375 15.60 -1.77 9.97
CA PHE A 375 16.90 -1.53 9.33
C PHE A 375 17.85 -2.73 9.42
N ALA A 376 17.47 -3.75 10.19
CA ALA A 376 18.25 -4.97 10.36
C ALA A 376 17.67 -6.06 9.46
N PRO A 377 18.50 -6.80 8.69
CA PRO A 377 18.06 -8.01 8.02
C PRO A 377 17.88 -9.16 9.02
N GLU A 378 16.89 -10.01 8.77
CA GLU A 378 16.54 -11.16 9.62
C GLU A 378 17.74 -12.11 9.80
N GLY A 379 18.11 -12.31 11.07
CA GLY A 379 19.24 -13.11 11.49
C GLY A 379 19.05 -14.61 11.30
N SER A 380 17.82 -15.14 11.40
CA SER A 380 17.57 -16.58 11.23
C SER A 380 17.83 -17.09 9.81
N PHE A 381 17.80 -16.20 8.82
CA PHE A 381 18.16 -16.52 7.42
C PHE A 381 19.67 -16.42 7.14
N ALA A 382 20.49 -16.05 8.12
CA ALA A 382 21.94 -15.97 7.98
C ALA A 382 22.65 -17.14 8.66
N THR A 383 23.89 -17.44 8.27
CA THR A 383 24.66 -18.51 8.92
C THR A 383 25.09 -18.18 10.36
N GLY A 384 24.88 -16.93 10.81
CA GLY A 384 25.18 -16.47 12.17
C GLY A 384 24.33 -15.27 12.59
N LYS A 385 24.32 -15.00 13.91
CA LYS A 385 23.42 -14.04 14.57
C LYS A 385 24.09 -12.75 15.06
N SER A 386 25.36 -12.53 14.75
CA SER A 386 26.16 -11.37 15.20
C SER A 386 26.42 -10.39 14.04
N GLY A 387 25.39 -10.14 13.23
CA GLY A 387 25.46 -9.22 12.08
C GLY A 387 25.86 -9.87 10.75
N GLN A 388 26.06 -11.19 10.68
CA GLN A 388 26.39 -11.89 9.42
C GLN A 388 25.32 -11.68 8.34
N ALA A 389 24.04 -11.56 8.72
CA ALA A 389 22.92 -11.27 7.82
C ALA A 389 23.15 -10.04 6.94
N VAL A 390 23.83 -9.01 7.44
CA VAL A 390 24.15 -7.79 6.67
C VAL A 390 24.95 -8.11 5.42
N LYS A 391 26.02 -8.90 5.57
CA LYS A 391 26.91 -9.27 4.45
C LYS A 391 26.28 -10.33 3.57
N GLU A 392 25.58 -11.31 4.15
CA GLU A 392 24.96 -12.40 3.39
C GLU A 392 23.80 -11.92 2.52
N LEU A 393 22.94 -11.03 3.02
CA LEU A 393 21.86 -10.45 2.21
C LEU A 393 22.41 -9.58 1.07
N LYS A 394 23.45 -8.76 1.31
CA LYS A 394 24.13 -8.03 0.22
C LYS A 394 24.73 -8.96 -0.82
N THR A 395 25.33 -10.07 -0.37
CA THR A 395 25.87 -11.10 -1.26
C THR A 395 24.77 -11.74 -2.11
N LEU A 396 23.62 -12.05 -1.49
CA LEU A 396 22.44 -12.55 -2.19
C LEU A 396 21.96 -11.55 -3.25
N ILE A 397 21.66 -10.31 -2.87
CA ILE A 397 21.11 -9.31 -3.79
C ILE A 397 22.08 -9.02 -4.94
N ASN A 398 23.38 -8.87 -4.66
CA ASN A 398 24.41 -8.72 -5.70
C ASN A 398 24.44 -9.92 -6.65
N GLY A 399 24.29 -11.14 -6.12
CA GLY A 399 24.18 -12.36 -6.93
C GLY A 399 22.93 -12.40 -7.80
N LEU A 400 21.78 -11.97 -7.27
CA LEU A 400 20.51 -11.88 -8.02
C LEU A 400 20.59 -10.84 -9.14
N HIS A 401 21.19 -9.67 -8.88
CA HIS A 401 21.41 -8.64 -9.89
C HIS A 401 22.32 -9.12 -11.02
N ASN A 402 23.39 -9.85 -10.70
CA ASN A 402 24.28 -10.45 -11.71
C ASN A 402 23.56 -11.47 -12.61
N GLU A 403 22.46 -12.06 -12.13
CA GLU A 403 21.59 -12.95 -12.93
C GLU A 403 20.38 -12.21 -13.55
N GLY A 404 20.28 -10.89 -13.38
CA GLY A 404 19.25 -10.06 -14.01
C GLY A 404 17.91 -10.01 -13.28
N PHE A 405 17.86 -10.34 -11.99
CA PHE A 405 16.64 -10.23 -11.19
C PHE A 405 16.61 -8.94 -10.38
N ALA A 406 15.50 -8.20 -10.47
CA ALA A 406 15.21 -7.16 -9.48
C ALA A 406 14.78 -7.78 -8.14
N VAL A 407 15.10 -7.12 -7.03
CA VAL A 407 14.71 -7.54 -5.68
C VAL A 407 13.71 -6.56 -5.08
N ILE A 408 12.52 -7.06 -4.78
CA ILE A 408 11.43 -6.36 -4.10
C ILE A 408 11.35 -6.91 -2.67
N LEU A 409 11.27 -6.03 -1.67
CA LEU A 409 11.07 -6.44 -0.29
C LEU A 409 9.63 -6.30 0.14
N ASP A 410 9.08 -7.34 0.77
CA ASP A 410 7.85 -7.24 1.55
C ASP A 410 8.14 -6.50 2.87
N VAL A 411 7.44 -5.39 3.11
CA VAL A 411 7.73 -4.46 4.22
C VAL A 411 6.49 -4.22 5.09
N VAL A 412 6.69 -4.37 6.39
CA VAL A 412 5.61 -4.36 7.41
C VAL A 412 5.72 -3.12 8.31
N TYR A 413 5.46 -1.93 7.76
CA TYR A 413 5.53 -0.68 8.55
C TYR A 413 4.25 -0.37 9.33
N ASN A 414 3.22 -1.20 9.18
CA ASN A 414 1.88 -0.95 9.73
C ASN A 414 1.75 -1.37 11.22
N HIS A 415 2.53 -2.36 11.68
CA HIS A 415 2.61 -2.81 13.09
C HIS A 415 4.03 -3.25 13.46
N THR A 416 4.21 -3.76 14.68
CA THR A 416 5.50 -4.29 15.18
C THR A 416 5.32 -5.52 16.08
N ALA A 417 6.41 -6.25 16.29
CA ALA A 417 6.56 -7.34 17.25
C ALA A 417 6.37 -6.93 18.72
N GLU A 418 6.31 -5.64 19.05
CA GLU A 418 6.07 -5.23 20.43
C GLU A 418 4.64 -5.56 20.89
N GLY A 419 3.72 -5.94 19.99
CA GLY A 419 2.36 -6.37 20.31
C GLY A 419 1.52 -5.29 21.02
N ASP A 420 0.48 -5.72 21.73
CA ASP A 420 -0.42 -4.81 22.47
C ASP A 420 0.14 -4.40 23.85
N HIS A 421 -0.72 -3.94 24.76
CA HIS A 421 -0.35 -3.55 26.13
C HIS A 421 0.29 -4.65 26.99
N ARG A 422 0.23 -5.92 26.56
CA ARG A 422 0.87 -7.07 27.24
C ARG A 422 2.28 -7.33 26.72
N GLY A 423 2.59 -6.86 25.51
CA GLY A 423 3.91 -7.04 24.92
C GLY A 423 4.95 -6.11 25.53
N ALA A 424 6.20 -6.57 25.54
CA ALA A 424 7.30 -5.85 26.15
C ALA A 424 7.69 -4.60 25.35
N ALA A 425 8.17 -3.57 26.06
CA ALA A 425 8.91 -2.49 25.44
C ALA A 425 10.34 -2.99 25.10
N LEU A 426 10.59 -3.27 23.83
CA LEU A 426 11.85 -3.68 23.24
C LEU A 426 12.60 -2.46 22.68
N ASN A 427 11.90 -1.58 21.96
CA ASN A 427 12.44 -0.39 21.30
C ASN A 427 11.45 0.79 21.31
N PHE A 428 10.51 0.87 20.36
CA PHE A 428 9.66 2.02 20.10
C PHE A 428 8.82 2.42 21.34
N LYS A 429 8.17 1.47 22.01
CA LYS A 429 7.43 1.68 23.27
C LYS A 429 8.28 2.32 24.36
N GLY A 430 9.52 1.87 24.47
CA GLY A 430 10.44 2.30 25.53
C GLY A 430 10.98 3.71 25.32
N PHE A 431 11.05 4.20 24.08
CA PHE A 431 11.55 5.54 23.76
C PHE A 431 10.46 6.61 23.62
N ASP A 432 9.36 6.27 22.95
CA ASP A 432 8.26 7.22 22.68
C ASP A 432 6.97 6.50 22.24
N ASN A 433 6.39 5.70 23.15
CA ASN A 433 5.17 4.95 22.86
C ASN A 433 4.05 5.76 22.18
N PRO A 434 3.61 6.94 22.66
CA PRO A 434 2.55 7.70 21.99
C PRO A 434 2.99 8.42 20.71
N GLY A 435 4.29 8.57 20.47
CA GLY A 435 4.86 9.08 19.23
C GLY A 435 4.90 8.03 18.12
N TYR A 436 5.21 6.77 18.47
CA TYR A 436 5.32 5.66 17.53
C TYR A 436 4.02 4.87 17.33
N TYR A 437 3.17 4.72 18.35
CA TYR A 437 1.95 3.91 18.29
C TYR A 437 0.68 4.73 18.42
N ARG A 438 -0.38 4.24 17.77
CA ARG A 438 -1.71 4.80 17.92
C ARG A 438 -2.38 4.21 19.16
N LEU A 439 -2.49 5.02 20.21
CA LEU A 439 -3.17 4.65 21.45
C LEU A 439 -4.68 4.99 21.39
N MET A 440 -5.48 4.26 22.16
CA MET A 440 -6.90 4.57 22.37
C MET A 440 -7.07 5.72 23.38
N ASP A 441 -8.31 6.16 23.61
CA ASP A 441 -8.63 7.20 24.61
C ASP A 441 -8.13 6.80 26.00
N ASP A 442 -8.36 5.54 26.39
CA ASP A 442 -7.56 4.91 27.45
C ASP A 442 -6.19 4.55 26.87
N ARG A 443 -5.21 5.40 27.18
CA ARG A 443 -3.83 5.34 26.68
C ARG A 443 -3.04 4.12 27.17
N LYS A 444 -3.66 3.22 27.95
CA LYS A 444 -3.15 1.88 28.21
C LYS A 444 -3.27 0.96 26.99
N PHE A 445 -4.28 1.17 26.14
CA PHE A 445 -4.63 0.29 25.03
C PHE A 445 -4.26 0.90 23.66
N TYR A 446 -4.17 0.02 22.66
CA TYR A 446 -3.69 0.32 21.32
C TYR A 446 -4.81 0.08 20.31
N TRP A 447 -4.83 0.91 19.26
CA TRP A 447 -5.59 0.56 18.07
C TRP A 447 -4.99 -0.68 17.41
N ASN A 448 -5.85 -1.52 16.80
CA ASN A 448 -5.46 -2.81 16.27
C ASN A 448 -6.13 -3.15 14.93
N GLY A 449 -6.19 -2.21 14.00
CA GLY A 449 -6.68 -2.43 12.64
C GLY A 449 -5.84 -3.37 11.79
N THR A 450 -4.63 -3.68 12.27
CA THR A 450 -3.73 -4.68 11.68
C THR A 450 -4.10 -6.09 12.10
N GLY A 451 -4.78 -6.27 13.24
CA GLY A 451 -5.03 -7.57 13.86
C GLY A 451 -3.85 -8.11 14.68
N CYS A 452 -2.68 -7.44 14.66
CA CYS A 452 -1.43 -7.91 15.26
C CYS A 452 -1.08 -7.27 16.62
N GLY A 453 -2.05 -6.62 17.28
CA GLY A 453 -1.97 -6.06 18.63
C GLY A 453 -1.66 -4.57 18.69
N ASN A 454 -1.09 -3.97 17.64
CA ASN A 454 -0.81 -2.54 17.57
C ASN A 454 -0.91 -1.98 16.15
N GLU A 455 -1.06 -0.66 16.06
CA GLU A 455 -0.90 0.13 14.84
C GLU A 455 0.21 1.15 15.05
N MET A 456 1.16 1.19 14.11
CA MET A 456 2.13 2.28 14.03
C MET A 456 1.42 3.58 13.65
N ARG A 457 1.77 4.66 14.35
CA ARG A 457 1.26 6.02 14.11
C ARG A 457 2.03 6.68 12.97
N THR A 458 1.78 6.19 11.76
CA THR A 458 2.53 6.55 10.55
C THR A 458 2.41 8.03 10.17
N GLU A 459 1.34 8.72 10.58
CA GLU A 459 1.17 10.16 10.34
C GLU A 459 2.05 11.04 11.23
N SER A 460 2.66 10.47 12.27
CA SER A 460 3.62 11.16 13.13
C SER A 460 4.86 11.55 12.30
N PRO A 461 5.37 12.80 12.42
CA PRO A 461 6.55 13.22 11.66
C PRO A 461 7.75 12.29 11.80
N MET A 462 8.00 11.75 12.99
CA MET A 462 9.13 10.84 13.23
C MET A 462 8.88 9.46 12.62
N THR A 463 7.70 8.87 12.82
CA THR A 463 7.38 7.56 12.23
C THR A 463 7.38 7.60 10.71
N GLY A 464 6.76 8.63 10.11
CA GLY A 464 6.81 8.84 8.67
C GLY A 464 8.22 9.10 8.16
N LYS A 465 9.07 9.83 8.90
CA LYS A 465 10.50 9.98 8.58
C LYS A 465 11.23 8.64 8.64
N MET A 466 11.00 7.82 9.66
CA MET A 466 11.63 6.53 9.83
C MET A 466 11.29 5.56 8.70
N ILE A 467 10.04 5.52 8.26
CA ILE A 467 9.61 4.72 7.11
C ILE A 467 10.41 5.13 5.87
N LEU A 468 10.47 6.44 5.58
CA LEU A 468 11.22 6.96 4.42
C LEU A 468 12.73 6.72 4.54
N ASP A 469 13.30 6.85 5.74
CA ASP A 469 14.72 6.58 6.00
C ASP A 469 15.05 5.10 5.81
N SER A 470 14.20 4.20 6.30
CA SER A 470 14.34 2.75 6.13
C SER A 470 14.27 2.35 4.65
N LEU A 471 13.26 2.83 3.92
CA LEU A 471 13.13 2.57 2.48
C LEU A 471 14.37 3.07 1.70
N LYS A 472 14.81 4.30 1.95
CA LYS A 472 16.01 4.87 1.30
C LYS A 472 17.29 4.12 1.71
N TYR A 473 17.36 3.63 2.95
CA TYR A 473 18.45 2.80 3.44
C TYR A 473 18.51 1.48 2.66
N TRP A 474 17.41 0.74 2.54
CA TRP A 474 17.37 -0.51 1.77
C TRP A 474 17.76 -0.33 0.31
N GLN A 475 17.36 0.79 -0.33
CA GLN A 475 17.79 1.09 -1.70
C GLN A 475 19.26 1.46 -1.80
N LYS A 476 19.77 2.31 -0.90
CA LYS A 476 21.14 2.82 -0.98
C LYS A 476 22.16 1.77 -0.51
N GLU A 477 21.84 1.05 0.55
CA GLU A 477 22.76 0.14 1.24
C GLU A 477 22.74 -1.27 0.65
N TYR A 478 21.55 -1.76 0.27
CA TYR A 478 21.33 -3.12 -0.24
C TYR A 478 20.97 -3.18 -1.72
N HIS A 479 20.91 -2.03 -2.40
CA HIS A 479 20.50 -1.94 -3.81
C HIS A 479 19.10 -2.51 -4.10
N VAL A 480 18.19 -2.52 -3.11
CA VAL A 480 16.80 -2.99 -3.28
C VAL A 480 16.08 -2.19 -4.37
N ASP A 481 15.30 -2.89 -5.20
CA ASP A 481 14.67 -2.35 -6.40
C ASP A 481 13.22 -1.91 -6.23
N GLY A 482 12.56 -2.41 -5.18
CA GLY A 482 11.18 -2.13 -4.93
C GLY A 482 10.69 -2.61 -3.57
N PHE A 483 9.45 -2.27 -3.27
CA PHE A 483 8.80 -2.59 -2.00
C PHE A 483 7.35 -3.01 -2.22
N ARG A 484 6.92 -4.06 -1.52
CA ARG A 484 5.52 -4.46 -1.34
C ARG A 484 5.10 -4.07 0.07
N PHE A 485 4.18 -3.14 0.21
CA PHE A 485 3.67 -2.70 1.51
C PHE A 485 2.55 -3.60 2.00
N ASP A 486 2.83 -4.36 3.05
CA ASP A 486 1.85 -5.13 3.81
C ASP A 486 0.81 -4.21 4.46
N LEU A 487 -0.47 -4.61 4.43
CA LEU A 487 -1.62 -3.84 4.93
C LEU A 487 -1.48 -2.33 4.66
N GLY A 488 -1.18 -1.98 3.41
CA GLY A 488 -0.70 -0.65 3.03
C GLY A 488 -1.64 0.49 3.43
N THR A 489 -2.93 0.22 3.61
CA THR A 489 -3.92 1.23 4.01
C THR A 489 -3.86 1.64 5.48
N ILE A 490 -3.13 0.93 6.33
CA ILE A 490 -2.82 1.39 7.70
C ILE A 490 -1.77 2.51 7.67
N ILE A 491 -0.90 2.52 6.67
CA ILE A 491 0.06 3.62 6.46
C ILE A 491 -0.71 4.84 5.96
N ASP A 492 -0.53 5.98 6.63
CA ASP A 492 -1.29 7.18 6.33
C ASP A 492 -1.04 7.67 4.89
N LYS A 493 -2.07 8.28 4.32
CA LYS A 493 -2.09 8.72 2.93
C LYS A 493 -0.97 9.70 2.59
N LYS A 494 -0.58 10.58 3.52
CA LYS A 494 0.48 11.58 3.29
C LYS A 494 1.85 10.91 3.31
N THR A 495 2.11 9.97 4.20
CA THR A 495 3.36 9.19 4.19
C THR A 495 3.45 8.33 2.93
N MET A 496 2.38 7.66 2.51
CA MET A 496 2.38 6.92 1.24
C MET A 496 2.60 7.83 0.03
N GLN A 497 2.02 9.03 0.01
CA GLN A 497 2.31 10.02 -1.04
C GLN A 497 3.79 10.41 -1.06
N ARG A 498 4.41 10.61 0.12
CA ARG A 498 5.85 10.87 0.23
C ARG A 498 6.69 9.70 -0.26
N VAL A 499 6.29 8.45 0.00
CA VAL A 499 6.95 7.26 -0.56
C VAL A 499 6.93 7.30 -2.09
N ILE A 500 5.79 7.66 -2.68
CA ILE A 500 5.61 7.79 -4.13
C ILE A 500 6.45 8.94 -4.71
N ASP A 501 6.59 10.06 -4.00
CA ASP A 501 7.24 11.26 -4.52
C ASP A 501 8.75 11.32 -4.23
N GLU A 502 9.21 10.76 -3.11
CA GLU A 502 10.59 10.91 -2.64
C GLU A 502 11.53 9.75 -2.99
N LEU A 503 11.00 8.55 -3.29
CA LEU A 503 11.83 7.44 -3.78
C LEU A 503 12.08 7.60 -5.29
N PRO A 504 13.19 7.05 -5.85
CA PRO A 504 13.48 7.14 -7.27
C PRO A 504 12.32 6.64 -8.14
N ASP A 505 12.04 7.31 -9.26
CA ASP A 505 10.94 6.97 -10.18
C ASP A 505 11.00 5.53 -10.71
N THR A 506 12.21 4.97 -10.77
CA THR A 506 12.46 3.58 -11.18
C THR A 506 12.10 2.55 -10.12
N THR A 507 11.72 2.95 -8.91
CA THR A 507 11.39 2.03 -7.81
C THR A 507 10.05 1.35 -8.08
N ILE A 508 10.03 0.01 -8.01
CA ILE A 508 8.80 -0.77 -8.12
C ILE A 508 8.05 -0.66 -6.79
N LEU A 509 6.87 -0.05 -6.77
CA LEU A 509 6.04 0.05 -5.58
C LEU A 509 4.77 -0.77 -5.76
N THR A 510 4.52 -1.68 -4.82
CA THR A 510 3.28 -2.45 -4.74
C THR A 510 2.72 -2.36 -3.32
N ALA A 511 1.42 -2.48 -3.14
CA ALA A 511 0.81 -2.49 -1.80
C ALA A 511 -0.43 -3.36 -1.77
N GLU A 512 -0.74 -3.88 -0.59
CA GLU A 512 -2.08 -4.33 -0.26
C GLU A 512 -3.01 -3.13 -0.04
N PRO A 513 -4.05 -2.94 -0.85
CA PRO A 513 -4.98 -1.82 -0.71
C PRO A 513 -6.09 -2.08 0.33
N TRP A 514 -5.77 -2.79 1.43
CA TRP A 514 -6.68 -3.05 2.54
C TRP A 514 -5.95 -3.07 3.89
N ALA A 515 -6.73 -3.16 4.97
CA ALA A 515 -6.32 -3.45 6.33
C ALA A 515 -7.10 -4.69 6.81
N ALA A 516 -6.68 -5.29 7.93
CA ALA A 516 -7.44 -6.40 8.52
C ALA A 516 -8.81 -5.92 9.01
N ASP A 517 -8.86 -4.76 9.67
CA ASP A 517 -10.09 -4.01 9.92
C ASP A 517 -10.30 -2.93 8.84
N TRP A 518 -11.27 -3.15 7.96
CA TRP A 518 -11.60 -2.23 6.87
C TRP A 518 -12.00 -0.83 7.33
N GLN A 519 -12.48 -0.66 8.56
CA GLN A 519 -12.80 0.65 9.12
C GLN A 519 -11.54 1.49 9.40
N ARG A 520 -10.37 0.87 9.38
CA ARG A 520 -9.07 1.49 9.64
C ARG A 520 -8.32 1.90 8.38
N ASN A 521 -8.86 1.62 7.20
CA ASN A 521 -8.29 2.05 5.93
C ASN A 521 -8.14 3.59 5.90
N GLN A 522 -6.91 4.07 5.72
CA GLN A 522 -6.59 5.50 5.60
C GLN A 522 -6.77 6.04 4.17
N TRP A 523 -6.86 5.14 3.19
CA TRP A 523 -7.04 5.43 1.77
C TRP A 523 -7.68 4.22 1.06
N GLY A 524 -8.32 4.46 -0.09
CA GLY A 524 -9.02 3.42 -0.86
C GLY A 524 -8.27 2.99 -2.11
N LYS A 525 -8.69 1.88 -2.75
CA LYS A 525 -8.03 1.34 -3.96
C LYS A 525 -7.94 2.37 -5.12
N SER A 526 -8.92 3.26 -5.26
CA SER A 526 -8.91 4.35 -6.25
C SER A 526 -8.02 5.55 -5.88
N ASP A 527 -7.54 5.63 -4.64
CA ASP A 527 -6.48 6.58 -4.29
C ASP A 527 -5.18 6.21 -4.98
N PHE A 528 -4.30 7.20 -5.13
CA PHE A 528 -3.05 7.07 -5.88
C PHE A 528 -3.26 6.59 -7.34
N ARG A 529 -4.45 6.83 -7.91
CA ARG A 529 -4.69 6.69 -9.34
C ARG A 529 -3.83 7.70 -10.12
N ASN A 530 -3.31 7.28 -11.26
CA ASN A 530 -2.34 8.02 -12.07
C ASN A 530 -0.99 8.27 -11.36
N THR A 531 -0.58 7.34 -10.50
CA THR A 531 0.75 7.37 -9.85
C THR A 531 1.59 6.17 -10.31
N ARG A 532 2.63 5.82 -9.56
CA ARG A 532 3.45 4.61 -9.78
C ARG A 532 3.22 3.52 -8.73
N LEU A 533 2.28 3.71 -7.81
CA LEU A 533 1.89 2.69 -6.84
C LEU A 533 0.98 1.66 -7.51
N SER A 534 1.50 0.45 -7.69
CA SER A 534 0.70 -0.70 -8.07
C SER A 534 -0.01 -1.27 -6.85
N LYS A 535 -1.24 -1.75 -7.01
CA LYS A 535 -2.03 -2.31 -5.93
C LYS A 535 -2.36 -3.76 -6.26
N TRP A 536 -2.23 -4.63 -5.27
CA TRP A 536 -2.67 -6.01 -5.36
C TRP A 536 -4.15 -6.03 -5.73
N ASN A 537 -4.46 -6.67 -6.85
CA ASN A 537 -5.78 -6.64 -7.44
C ASN A 537 -6.58 -7.89 -7.04
N ASP A 538 -7.16 -7.84 -5.85
CA ASP A 538 -8.14 -8.82 -5.36
C ASP A 538 -9.38 -8.90 -6.25
N ASP A 539 -9.76 -7.83 -6.96
CA ASP A 539 -10.85 -7.92 -7.96
C ASP A 539 -10.44 -8.86 -9.10
N TYR A 540 -9.22 -8.73 -9.63
CA TYR A 540 -8.70 -9.66 -10.63
C TYR A 540 -8.68 -11.08 -10.08
N ARG A 541 -8.14 -11.28 -8.87
CA ARG A 541 -8.07 -12.59 -8.22
C ARG A 541 -9.43 -13.26 -8.16
N GLU A 542 -10.43 -12.59 -7.58
CA GLU A 542 -11.77 -13.17 -7.38
C GLU A 542 -12.53 -13.37 -8.68
N LYS A 543 -12.51 -12.37 -9.58
CA LYS A 543 -13.25 -12.45 -10.85
C LYS A 543 -12.66 -13.51 -11.78
N MET A 544 -11.33 -13.64 -11.82
CA MET A 544 -10.69 -14.66 -12.63
C MET A 544 -10.79 -16.05 -12.01
N ARG A 545 -10.71 -16.20 -10.68
CA ARG A 545 -11.00 -17.49 -10.02
C ARG A 545 -12.43 -17.94 -10.30
N ALA A 546 -13.41 -17.03 -10.22
CA ALA A 546 -14.79 -17.32 -10.58
C ALA A 546 -14.93 -17.72 -12.06
N PHE A 547 -14.23 -17.04 -12.98
CA PHE A 547 -14.20 -17.42 -14.40
C PHE A 547 -13.65 -18.82 -14.63
N ILE A 548 -12.54 -19.17 -13.99
CA ILE A 548 -11.92 -20.50 -14.07
C ILE A 548 -12.85 -21.60 -13.53
N ASP A 549 -13.70 -21.27 -12.55
CA ASP A 549 -14.74 -22.16 -12.02
C ASP A 549 -16.03 -22.19 -12.84
N GLY A 550 -16.08 -21.51 -13.99
CA GLY A 550 -17.27 -21.42 -14.84
C GLY A 550 -18.39 -20.55 -14.26
N LYS A 551 -18.08 -19.70 -13.28
CA LYS A 551 -19.03 -18.80 -12.59
C LYS A 551 -18.75 -17.32 -12.85
N GLY A 552 -17.78 -17.00 -13.69
CA GLY A 552 -17.36 -15.62 -13.96
C GLY A 552 -18.40 -14.82 -14.75
N ASN A 553 -18.56 -13.55 -14.37
CA ASN A 553 -19.29 -12.59 -15.19
C ASN A 553 -18.38 -12.07 -16.31
N ARG A 554 -18.83 -12.15 -17.57
CA ARG A 554 -18.02 -11.77 -18.73
C ARG A 554 -17.55 -10.32 -18.70
N ASN A 555 -18.38 -9.37 -18.26
CA ASN A 555 -18.01 -7.95 -18.20
C ASN A 555 -16.95 -7.69 -17.12
N ASP A 556 -17.05 -8.39 -15.98
CA ASP A 556 -16.03 -8.32 -14.94
C ASP A 556 -14.69 -8.85 -15.47
N VAL A 557 -14.71 -9.99 -16.17
CA VAL A 557 -13.52 -10.57 -16.82
C VAL A 557 -12.91 -9.61 -17.83
N MET A 558 -13.72 -8.98 -18.70
CA MET A 558 -13.25 -7.95 -19.64
C MET A 558 -12.53 -6.82 -18.89
N THR A 559 -13.12 -6.34 -17.80
CA THR A 559 -12.62 -5.22 -17.02
C THR A 559 -11.26 -5.53 -16.39
N VAL A 560 -11.13 -6.67 -15.71
CA VAL A 560 -9.90 -7.03 -15.00
C VAL A 560 -8.81 -7.50 -15.97
N MET A 561 -9.16 -8.16 -17.08
CA MET A 561 -8.20 -8.54 -18.12
C MET A 561 -7.63 -7.32 -18.87
N ALA A 562 -8.37 -6.22 -18.94
CA ALA A 562 -7.91 -4.92 -19.46
C ALA A 562 -7.15 -4.07 -18.41
N GLY A 563 -6.69 -4.67 -17.31
CA GLY A 563 -5.87 -4.03 -16.29
C GLY A 563 -6.66 -3.10 -15.37
N SER A 564 -7.98 -3.34 -15.22
CA SER A 564 -8.90 -2.56 -14.37
C SER A 564 -8.99 -1.07 -14.67
N CYS A 565 -8.58 -0.64 -15.88
CA CYS A 565 -8.49 0.77 -16.29
C CYS A 565 -9.85 1.46 -16.40
N PHE A 566 -10.92 0.69 -16.60
CA PHE A 566 -12.30 1.19 -16.60
C PHE A 566 -12.91 1.31 -15.21
N TRP A 567 -12.15 0.99 -14.15
CA TRP A 567 -12.65 0.94 -12.79
C TRP A 567 -11.87 1.84 -11.84
N TRP A 568 -10.66 1.44 -11.43
CA TRP A 568 -9.90 2.16 -10.41
C TRP A 568 -8.46 2.48 -10.80
N THR A 569 -7.88 1.79 -11.80
CA THR A 569 -6.55 2.16 -12.32
C THR A 569 -6.66 3.27 -13.36
N ALA A 570 -5.60 4.07 -13.51
CA ALA A 570 -5.43 4.96 -14.66
C ALA A 570 -4.73 4.27 -15.84
N LYS A 571 -3.90 3.29 -15.54
CA LYS A 571 -3.07 2.54 -16.49
C LYS A 571 -2.82 1.12 -15.95
N PRO A 572 -2.57 0.13 -16.82
CA PRO A 572 -2.46 -1.26 -16.38
C PRO A 572 -1.38 -1.49 -15.31
N SER A 573 -0.28 -0.72 -15.33
CA SER A 573 0.81 -0.88 -14.37
C SER A 573 0.43 -0.57 -12.91
N GLU A 574 -0.74 0.02 -12.67
CA GLU A 574 -1.28 0.23 -11.31
C GLU A 574 -2.01 -1.01 -10.76
N SER A 575 -2.21 -2.03 -11.60
CA SER A 575 -2.83 -3.31 -11.24
C SER A 575 -1.77 -4.41 -11.14
N LEU A 576 -1.53 -4.91 -9.94
CA LEU A 576 -0.78 -6.15 -9.74
C LEU A 576 -1.77 -7.32 -9.76
N ASN A 577 -1.73 -8.10 -10.83
CA ASN A 577 -2.61 -9.23 -11.05
C ASN A 577 -1.97 -10.49 -10.44
N TYR A 578 -2.74 -11.21 -9.65
CA TYR A 578 -2.31 -12.46 -9.03
C TYR A 578 -3.50 -13.40 -8.86
N LEU A 579 -3.22 -14.70 -8.84
CA LEU A 579 -4.22 -15.76 -8.58
C LEU A 579 -3.84 -16.63 -7.39
N GLU A 580 -2.61 -16.52 -6.93
CA GLU A 580 -2.04 -17.19 -5.76
C GLU A 580 -1.09 -16.19 -5.09
N ALA A 581 -1.02 -16.26 -3.77
CA ALA A 581 -0.03 -15.57 -2.94
C ALA A 581 0.32 -16.50 -1.77
N HIS A 582 1.23 -16.07 -0.91
CA HIS A 582 1.49 -16.74 0.34
C HIS A 582 0.22 -16.88 1.20
N ASP A 583 -0.66 -15.88 1.15
CA ASP A 583 -2.00 -15.86 1.75
C ASP A 583 -3.02 -16.73 1.01
N GLY A 584 -3.80 -17.48 1.79
CA GLY A 584 -4.85 -18.34 1.29
C GLY A 584 -4.33 -19.66 0.72
N TYR A 585 -5.19 -20.33 -0.05
CA TYR A 585 -4.85 -21.58 -0.71
C TYR A 585 -3.89 -21.37 -1.89
N THR A 586 -2.99 -22.33 -2.09
CA THR A 586 -2.35 -22.50 -3.41
C THR A 586 -3.41 -22.87 -4.45
N LEU A 587 -3.19 -22.61 -5.74
CA LEU A 587 -4.12 -22.96 -6.80
C LEU A 587 -4.39 -24.45 -6.88
N ASN A 588 -3.37 -25.28 -6.62
CA ASN A 588 -3.54 -26.72 -6.56
C ASN A 588 -4.50 -27.12 -5.44
N ASP A 589 -4.39 -26.49 -4.26
CA ASP A 589 -5.25 -26.79 -3.11
C ASP A 589 -6.65 -26.22 -3.29
N LEU A 590 -6.77 -25.01 -3.85
CA LEU A 590 -8.02 -24.34 -4.17
C LEU A 590 -8.86 -25.14 -5.17
N TYR A 591 -8.22 -25.71 -6.19
CA TYR A 591 -8.88 -26.48 -7.23
C TYR A 591 -8.78 -28.00 -7.04
N HIS A 592 -8.40 -28.45 -5.84
CA HIS A 592 -8.34 -29.87 -5.48
C HIS A 592 -7.57 -30.74 -6.50
N GLY A 593 -6.46 -30.20 -7.03
CA GLY A 593 -5.61 -30.88 -8.00
C GLY A 593 -6.07 -30.83 -9.46
N ASP A 594 -7.11 -30.07 -9.80
CA ASP A 594 -7.58 -29.91 -11.19
C ASP A 594 -6.57 -29.11 -12.03
N LYS A 595 -5.74 -29.86 -12.78
CA LYS A 595 -4.72 -29.30 -13.67
C LYS A 595 -5.27 -28.47 -14.83
N LYS A 596 -6.52 -28.68 -15.27
CA LYS A 596 -7.10 -27.84 -16.34
C LYS A 596 -7.30 -26.42 -15.83
N LYS A 597 -7.82 -26.29 -14.62
CA LYS A 597 -8.00 -25.00 -13.95
C LYS A 597 -6.68 -24.29 -13.67
N THR A 598 -5.65 -25.01 -13.19
CA THR A 598 -4.34 -24.38 -12.93
C THR A 598 -3.61 -23.97 -14.21
N ARG A 599 -3.80 -24.68 -15.34
CA ARG A 599 -3.31 -24.24 -16.65
C ARG A 599 -4.07 -23.02 -17.19
N LEU A 600 -5.40 -23.01 -17.07
CA LEU A 600 -6.20 -21.84 -17.43
C LEU A 600 -5.79 -20.61 -16.59
N ALA A 601 -5.52 -20.80 -15.30
CA ALA A 601 -4.99 -19.76 -14.42
C ALA A 601 -3.67 -19.16 -14.93
N ALA A 602 -2.74 -20.00 -15.42
CA ALA A 602 -1.49 -19.54 -16.02
C ALA A 602 -1.73 -18.62 -17.23
N ILE A 603 -2.63 -19.05 -18.11
CA ILE A 603 -2.93 -18.37 -19.37
C ILE A 603 -3.59 -17.02 -19.10
N VAL A 604 -4.62 -16.97 -18.25
CA VAL A 604 -5.31 -15.71 -17.96
C VAL A 604 -4.38 -14.73 -17.24
N LEU A 605 -3.53 -15.19 -16.33
CA LEU A 605 -2.57 -14.36 -15.62
C LEU A 605 -1.55 -13.72 -16.56
N LEU A 606 -0.94 -14.52 -17.44
CA LEU A 606 0.17 -14.08 -18.28
C LEU A 606 -0.27 -13.36 -19.56
N THR A 607 -1.56 -13.40 -19.90
CA THR A 607 -2.16 -12.67 -21.03
C THR A 607 -2.93 -11.41 -20.62
N ALA A 608 -3.26 -11.23 -19.34
CA ALA A 608 -3.89 -10.01 -18.85
C ALA A 608 -2.96 -8.78 -18.92
N GLN A 609 -3.57 -7.60 -19.09
CA GLN A 609 -2.87 -6.33 -18.91
C GLN A 609 -2.64 -6.06 -17.43
N GLY A 610 -1.47 -5.52 -17.10
CA GLY A 610 -1.05 -5.26 -15.72
C GLY A 610 0.27 -5.93 -15.36
N VAL A 611 0.60 -5.96 -14.08
CA VAL A 611 1.84 -6.56 -13.57
C VAL A 611 1.51 -7.95 -13.01
N PRO A 612 1.92 -9.07 -13.65
CA PRO A 612 1.65 -10.39 -13.12
C PRO A 612 2.57 -10.72 -11.94
N MET A 613 2.01 -11.35 -10.92
CA MET A 613 2.73 -11.98 -9.82
C MET A 613 2.42 -13.48 -9.77
N ILE A 614 3.46 -14.27 -9.58
CA ILE A 614 3.42 -15.73 -9.43
C ILE A 614 3.96 -16.05 -8.02
N HIS A 615 3.21 -16.84 -7.25
CA HIS A 615 3.68 -17.31 -5.95
C HIS A 615 4.53 -18.58 -6.11
N ALA A 616 5.56 -18.73 -5.28
CA ALA A 616 6.53 -19.80 -5.43
C ALA A 616 5.91 -21.20 -5.43
N GLY A 617 6.04 -21.88 -6.58
CA GLY A 617 5.54 -23.22 -6.84
C GLY A 617 4.16 -23.29 -7.48
N GLN A 618 3.49 -22.16 -7.71
CA GLN A 618 2.27 -22.06 -8.52
C GLN A 618 2.50 -22.67 -9.92
N GLU A 619 3.66 -22.39 -10.50
CA GLU A 619 4.09 -22.82 -11.84
C GLU A 619 4.34 -24.33 -11.96
N PHE A 620 4.29 -25.09 -10.87
CA PHE A 620 4.35 -26.55 -10.90
C PHE A 620 3.34 -27.21 -9.94
N ASN A 621 2.24 -26.52 -9.63
CA ASN A 621 1.16 -27.02 -8.77
C ASN A 621 1.62 -27.43 -7.35
N ARG A 622 2.35 -26.56 -6.66
CA ARG A 622 2.65 -26.72 -5.22
C ARG A 622 1.36 -26.86 -4.40
N SER A 623 1.40 -27.74 -3.40
CA SER A 623 0.37 -27.90 -2.38
C SER A 623 0.93 -27.50 -1.01
N LYS A 624 0.12 -26.79 -0.22
CA LYS A 624 0.33 -26.61 1.23
C LYS A 624 -0.52 -27.61 2.03
N LYS A 625 -0.91 -28.74 1.41
CA LYS A 625 -1.75 -29.80 1.97
C LYS A 625 -3.10 -29.28 2.47
N GLY A 626 -3.66 -28.27 1.80
CA GLY A 626 -4.91 -27.64 2.19
C GLY A 626 -4.78 -26.65 3.37
N ASN A 627 -3.57 -26.30 3.79
CA ASN A 627 -3.37 -25.22 4.75
C ASN A 627 -3.39 -23.86 4.03
N HIS A 628 -4.50 -23.14 4.16
CA HIS A 628 -4.68 -21.79 3.62
C HIS A 628 -4.02 -20.66 4.41
N ASN A 629 -3.51 -20.92 5.61
CA ASN A 629 -2.85 -19.93 6.45
C ASN A 629 -1.67 -20.58 7.16
N SER A 630 -0.61 -20.80 6.40
CA SER A 630 0.58 -21.52 6.86
C SER A 630 1.64 -20.62 7.48
N TYR A 631 1.25 -19.47 8.05
CA TYR A 631 2.18 -18.47 8.60
C TYR A 631 3.07 -19.00 9.73
N ASP A 632 2.64 -20.06 10.40
CA ASP A 632 3.31 -20.69 11.54
C ASP A 632 3.97 -22.04 11.19
N GLN A 633 3.98 -22.42 9.90
CA GLN A 633 4.45 -23.73 9.46
C GLN A 633 5.89 -23.69 8.93
N ASP A 634 6.88 -23.71 9.82
CA ASP A 634 8.29 -23.86 9.46
C ASP A 634 8.66 -25.34 9.18
N ASN A 635 8.07 -25.91 8.13
CA ASN A 635 8.22 -27.33 7.78
C ASN A 635 7.83 -27.62 6.31
N ASP A 636 7.75 -28.90 5.94
CA ASP A 636 7.39 -29.40 4.60
C ASP A 636 6.00 -28.96 4.08
N ILE A 637 5.15 -28.34 4.90
CA ILE A 637 3.94 -27.63 4.40
C ILE A 637 4.36 -26.41 3.57
N ASN A 638 5.38 -25.67 4.03
CA ASN A 638 5.88 -24.49 3.35
C ASN A 638 7.11 -24.76 2.48
N TYR A 639 7.99 -25.69 2.83
CA TYR A 639 9.21 -25.91 2.05
C TYR A 639 8.91 -26.36 0.62
N ILE A 640 9.64 -25.81 -0.35
CA ILE A 640 9.46 -26.12 -1.77
C ILE A 640 10.02 -27.53 -2.06
N ASP A 641 9.12 -28.49 -2.24
CA ASP A 641 9.50 -29.80 -2.77
C ASP A 641 9.70 -29.76 -4.28
N TRP A 642 10.95 -29.64 -4.69
CA TRP A 642 11.38 -29.65 -6.08
C TRP A 642 11.04 -30.93 -6.85
N THR A 643 10.72 -32.05 -6.19
CA THR A 643 10.25 -33.26 -6.89
C THR A 643 8.83 -33.08 -7.48
N VAL A 644 8.08 -32.09 -6.98
CA VAL A 644 6.77 -31.71 -7.54
C VAL A 644 6.96 -31.06 -8.92
N LYS A 645 8.02 -30.27 -9.11
CA LYS A 645 8.40 -29.74 -10.43
C LYS A 645 8.65 -30.87 -11.42
N ASP A 646 9.39 -31.90 -11.02
CA ASP A 646 9.70 -33.05 -11.89
C ASP A 646 8.41 -33.75 -12.37
N LYS A 647 7.41 -33.89 -11.48
CA LYS A 647 6.11 -34.52 -11.77
C LYS A 647 5.16 -33.66 -12.61
N ASN A 648 5.32 -32.34 -12.55
CA ASN A 648 4.45 -31.36 -13.21
C ASN A 648 5.23 -30.47 -14.18
N ARG A 649 6.25 -31.06 -14.84
CA ARG A 649 7.17 -30.35 -15.73
C ARG A 649 6.45 -29.66 -16.88
N ASP A 650 5.39 -30.27 -17.38
CA ASP A 650 4.52 -29.75 -18.42
C ASP A 650 3.84 -28.42 -18.03
N ILE A 651 3.40 -28.28 -16.77
CA ILE A 651 2.82 -27.02 -16.27
C ILE A 651 3.92 -25.95 -16.16
N PHE A 652 5.11 -26.33 -15.68
CA PHE A 652 6.25 -25.42 -15.63
C PHE A 652 6.63 -24.90 -17.02
N ASP A 653 6.68 -25.79 -18.01
CA ASP A 653 7.01 -25.42 -19.40
C ASP A 653 5.93 -24.51 -20.02
N LEU A 654 4.64 -24.70 -19.67
CA LEU A 654 3.56 -23.77 -20.04
C LEU A 654 3.82 -22.36 -19.48
N TYR A 655 4.10 -22.24 -18.17
CA TYR A 655 4.40 -20.93 -17.55
C TYR A 655 5.63 -20.27 -18.19
N SER A 656 6.72 -21.02 -18.36
CA SER A 656 7.95 -20.51 -19.00
C SER A 656 7.69 -20.01 -20.42
N GLY A 657 6.94 -20.78 -21.22
CA GLY A 657 6.54 -20.38 -22.56
C GLY A 657 5.66 -19.13 -22.60
N LEU A 658 4.65 -19.05 -21.72
CA LEU A 658 3.77 -17.89 -21.61
C LEU A 658 4.52 -16.62 -21.17
N ILE A 659 5.47 -16.76 -20.24
CA ILE A 659 6.38 -15.67 -19.82
C ILE A 659 7.24 -15.21 -21.00
N ALA A 660 7.79 -16.14 -21.78
CA ALA A 660 8.56 -15.80 -22.98
C ALA A 660 7.71 -15.04 -24.02
N LEU A 661 6.46 -15.47 -24.27
CA LEU A 661 5.52 -14.74 -25.12
C LEU A 661 5.25 -13.33 -24.57
N ARG A 662 4.93 -13.21 -23.27
CA ARG A 662 4.66 -11.91 -22.62
C ARG A 662 5.85 -10.94 -22.75
N LYS A 663 7.07 -11.43 -22.60
CA LYS A 663 8.30 -10.65 -22.78
C LYS A 663 8.47 -10.23 -24.24
N LYS A 664 8.28 -11.15 -25.19
CA LYS A 664 8.47 -10.90 -26.62
C LYS A 664 7.45 -9.91 -27.18
N TYR A 665 6.17 -10.05 -26.84
CA TYR A 665 5.08 -9.26 -27.44
C TYR A 665 4.65 -8.10 -26.53
N PRO A 666 4.89 -6.84 -26.93
CA PRO A 666 4.47 -5.68 -26.16
C PRO A 666 2.95 -5.57 -25.97
N ASN A 667 2.16 -6.23 -26.82
CA ASN A 667 0.70 -6.21 -26.77
C ASN A 667 0.13 -6.71 -25.44
N PHE A 668 0.90 -7.48 -24.66
CA PHE A 668 0.50 -7.94 -23.31
C PHE A 668 0.81 -6.94 -22.19
N ARG A 669 1.54 -5.85 -22.48
CA ARG A 669 2.16 -4.96 -21.49
C ARG A 669 2.00 -3.47 -21.86
N HIS A 670 0.78 -3.05 -22.18
CA HIS A 670 0.52 -1.64 -22.49
C HIS A 670 0.80 -0.74 -21.29
N GLY A 671 1.49 0.38 -21.52
CA GLY A 671 1.80 1.38 -20.51
C GLY A 671 0.70 2.44 -20.30
N VAL A 672 -0.38 2.35 -21.08
CA VAL A 672 -1.49 3.30 -21.10
C VAL A 672 -2.82 2.55 -21.00
N ALA A 673 -3.89 3.26 -20.62
CA ALA A 673 -5.24 2.71 -20.66
C ALA A 673 -5.59 2.22 -22.08
N LEU A 674 -6.19 1.04 -22.15
CA LEU A 674 -6.54 0.43 -23.42
C LEU A 674 -7.78 1.10 -24.01
N ASN A 675 -7.83 1.14 -25.34
CA ASN A 675 -8.95 1.63 -26.13
C ASN A 675 -9.05 0.78 -27.41
N SER A 676 -9.92 1.16 -28.35
CA SER A 676 -10.12 0.41 -29.61
C SER A 676 -8.88 0.33 -30.50
N GLN A 677 -7.83 1.11 -30.26
CA GLN A 677 -6.54 0.97 -30.96
C GLN A 677 -5.65 -0.14 -30.37
N HIS A 678 -5.96 -0.60 -29.15
CA HIS A 678 -5.15 -1.58 -28.42
C HIS A 678 -5.84 -2.94 -28.32
N ILE A 679 -7.16 -2.97 -28.13
CA ILE A 679 -7.91 -4.19 -27.88
C ILE A 679 -9.29 -4.16 -28.54
N ASP A 680 -9.66 -5.28 -29.16
CA ASP A 680 -11.06 -5.61 -29.48
C ASP A 680 -11.47 -6.90 -28.75
N TRP A 681 -12.76 -7.10 -28.53
CA TRP A 681 -13.30 -8.26 -27.84
C TRP A 681 -14.10 -9.17 -28.78
N ILE A 682 -13.94 -10.48 -28.61
CA ILE A 682 -14.76 -11.51 -29.25
C ILE A 682 -15.66 -12.12 -28.18
N GLN A 683 -16.96 -12.06 -28.41
CA GLN A 683 -17.96 -12.52 -27.46
C GLN A 683 -18.75 -13.67 -28.08
N PRO A 684 -18.39 -14.93 -27.81
CA PRO A 684 -19.14 -16.07 -28.31
C PRO A 684 -20.54 -16.12 -27.67
N ALA A 685 -21.45 -16.89 -28.27
CA ALA A 685 -22.81 -17.07 -27.76
C ALA A 685 -22.83 -17.68 -26.35
N ASN A 686 -21.90 -18.59 -26.05
CA ASN A 686 -21.74 -19.17 -24.71
C ASN A 686 -21.21 -18.12 -23.72
N GLY A 687 -21.99 -17.80 -22.68
CA GLY A 687 -21.73 -16.81 -21.63
C GLY A 687 -20.36 -16.90 -20.95
N HIS A 688 -19.80 -18.11 -20.87
CA HIS A 688 -18.53 -18.44 -20.19
C HIS A 688 -17.29 -18.33 -21.09
N GLY A 689 -17.47 -17.98 -22.37
CA GLY A 689 -16.38 -17.74 -23.30
C GLY A 689 -16.09 -16.25 -23.50
N ILE A 690 -14.82 -15.93 -23.69
CA ILE A 690 -14.35 -14.58 -24.03
C ILE A 690 -13.07 -14.63 -24.84
N GLY A 691 -12.99 -13.81 -25.89
CA GLY A 691 -11.78 -13.63 -26.69
C GLY A 691 -11.33 -12.18 -26.69
N MET A 692 -10.03 -11.95 -26.83
CA MET A 692 -9.41 -10.63 -26.96
C MET A 692 -8.47 -10.60 -28.16
N ILE A 693 -8.58 -9.56 -28.97
CA ILE A 693 -7.66 -9.24 -30.06
C ILE A 693 -6.76 -8.14 -29.55
N LEU A 694 -5.52 -8.46 -29.23
CA LEU A 694 -4.50 -7.50 -28.79
C LEU A 694 -3.74 -6.99 -30.02
N LYS A 695 -3.94 -5.72 -30.34
CA LYS A 695 -3.40 -5.07 -31.54
C LYS A 695 -1.94 -4.66 -31.34
N GLY A 696 -1.13 -4.87 -32.37
CA GLY A 696 0.29 -4.51 -32.37
C GLY A 696 0.92 -4.81 -33.73
N THR A 697 2.25 -4.93 -33.78
CA THR A 697 2.95 -5.32 -35.02
C THR A 697 2.45 -6.67 -35.53
N ASP A 698 2.36 -7.64 -34.62
CA ASP A 698 1.62 -8.89 -34.84
C ASP A 698 0.36 -8.82 -33.98
N ASN A 699 -0.81 -9.05 -34.59
CA ASN A 699 -2.05 -9.17 -33.83
C ASN A 699 -2.07 -10.52 -33.12
N LEU A 700 -2.32 -10.48 -31.81
CA LEU A 700 -2.50 -11.67 -30.98
C LEU A 700 -3.97 -11.84 -30.63
N LEU A 701 -4.43 -13.08 -30.68
CA LEU A 701 -5.78 -13.45 -30.29
C LEU A 701 -5.69 -14.40 -29.11
N VAL A 702 -6.28 -14.03 -27.97
CA VAL A 702 -6.40 -14.92 -26.81
C VAL A 702 -7.85 -15.31 -26.67
N LEU A 703 -8.15 -16.61 -26.73
CA LEU A 703 -9.48 -17.19 -26.61
C LEU A 703 -9.56 -17.98 -25.31
N LEU A 704 -10.53 -17.67 -24.46
CA LEU A 704 -10.66 -18.24 -23.12
C LEU A 704 -12.03 -18.90 -22.98
N ASN A 705 -12.03 -20.15 -22.52
CA ASN A 705 -13.22 -20.93 -22.21
C ASN A 705 -13.21 -21.29 -20.71
N GLY A 706 -14.08 -20.63 -19.93
CA GLY A 706 -14.32 -20.97 -18.53
C GLY A 706 -15.44 -22.01 -18.32
N ASP A 707 -16.14 -22.43 -19.38
CA ASP A 707 -17.18 -23.46 -19.28
C ASP A 707 -16.53 -24.81 -18.94
N PRO A 708 -16.97 -25.50 -17.87
CA PRO A 708 -16.39 -26.78 -17.47
C PRO A 708 -16.83 -27.95 -18.36
N ASN A 709 -17.90 -27.79 -19.14
CA ASN A 709 -18.56 -28.90 -19.81
C ASN A 709 -18.61 -28.74 -21.34
N ASN A 710 -18.65 -27.51 -21.85
CA ASN A 710 -18.93 -27.25 -23.26
C ASN A 710 -17.73 -26.68 -24.01
N TRP A 711 -17.54 -27.17 -25.23
CA TRP A 711 -16.67 -26.50 -26.21
C TRP A 711 -17.30 -25.17 -26.60
N ILE A 712 -16.46 -24.14 -26.80
CA ILE A 712 -16.90 -22.83 -27.26
C ILE A 712 -16.32 -22.54 -28.63
N ASN A 713 -17.22 -22.25 -29.57
CA ASN A 713 -16.88 -21.81 -30.90
C ASN A 713 -16.65 -20.29 -30.93
N PHE A 714 -15.49 -19.88 -31.46
CA PHE A 714 -15.10 -18.49 -31.67
C PHE A 714 -14.95 -18.21 -33.16
N LYS A 715 -15.57 -17.12 -33.62
CA LYS A 715 -15.39 -16.63 -34.98
C LYS A 715 -14.10 -15.82 -35.06
N LEU A 716 -13.12 -16.28 -35.85
CA LEU A 716 -11.84 -15.58 -35.96
C LEU A 716 -12.00 -14.29 -36.79
N PRO A 717 -11.31 -13.20 -36.42
CA PRO A 717 -11.39 -11.94 -37.15
C PRO A 717 -10.59 -12.05 -38.46
N SER A 718 -11.24 -11.81 -39.61
CA SER A 718 -10.69 -11.84 -40.99
C SER A 718 -10.35 -13.21 -41.59
N ALA A 719 -10.57 -13.35 -42.91
CA ALA A 719 -10.18 -14.51 -43.69
C ALA A 719 -8.64 -14.66 -43.72
N GLY A 720 -8.14 -15.88 -43.57
CA GLY A 720 -6.72 -16.21 -43.56
C GLY A 720 -6.34 -17.21 -42.46
N SER A 721 -5.09 -17.65 -42.48
CA SER A 721 -4.53 -18.59 -41.53
C SER A 721 -4.01 -17.91 -40.27
N TRP A 722 -4.36 -18.47 -39.11
CA TRP A 722 -3.84 -18.07 -37.81
C TRP A 722 -2.93 -19.17 -37.28
N LYS A 723 -1.78 -18.81 -36.71
CA LYS A 723 -0.89 -19.78 -36.06
C LYS A 723 -1.29 -19.93 -34.61
N VAL A 724 -1.65 -21.14 -34.20
CA VAL A 724 -1.86 -21.44 -32.78
C VAL A 724 -0.50 -21.55 -32.12
N ILE A 725 -0.18 -20.60 -31.25
CA ILE A 725 1.12 -20.54 -30.54
C ILE A 725 1.02 -21.01 -29.09
N CYS A 726 -0.19 -21.14 -28.55
CA CYS A 726 -0.49 -21.82 -27.29
C CYS A 726 -1.85 -22.53 -27.43
N ASP A 727 -1.90 -23.83 -27.15
CA ASP A 727 -3.12 -24.66 -27.25
C ASP A 727 -3.79 -24.96 -25.90
N GLY A 728 -3.28 -24.38 -24.81
CA GLY A 728 -3.72 -24.63 -23.44
C GLY A 728 -2.76 -25.49 -22.62
N GLU A 729 -1.86 -26.21 -23.30
CA GLU A 729 -0.89 -27.10 -22.65
C GLU A 729 0.55 -26.80 -23.08
N LYS A 730 0.76 -26.49 -24.36
CA LYS A 730 2.07 -26.23 -24.94
C LYS A 730 2.15 -24.82 -25.49
N VAL A 731 3.36 -24.28 -25.49
CA VAL A 731 3.67 -23.00 -26.12
C VAL A 731 4.77 -23.20 -27.16
N ASN A 732 4.51 -22.74 -28.39
CA ASN A 732 5.51 -22.66 -29.44
C ASN A 732 5.26 -21.42 -30.30
N ASP A 733 6.13 -20.42 -30.16
CA ASP A 733 6.03 -19.15 -30.89
C ASP A 733 6.17 -19.29 -32.43
N ALA A 734 6.80 -20.38 -32.91
CA ALA A 734 6.83 -20.68 -34.34
C ALA A 734 5.46 -21.15 -34.87
N GLY A 735 4.58 -21.61 -33.97
CA GLY A 735 3.30 -22.24 -34.27
C GLY A 735 3.31 -23.74 -33.94
N LEU A 736 2.23 -24.21 -33.34
CA LEU A 736 1.93 -25.63 -33.10
C LEU A 736 1.21 -26.22 -34.31
N TYR A 737 0.24 -25.47 -34.84
CA TYR A 737 -0.56 -25.79 -36.01
C TYR A 737 -1.27 -24.53 -36.52
N THR A 738 -1.97 -24.65 -37.63
CA THR A 738 -2.72 -23.55 -38.26
C THR A 738 -4.22 -23.69 -37.99
N ALA A 739 -4.89 -22.57 -37.77
CA ALA A 739 -6.32 -22.44 -37.59
C ALA A 739 -6.91 -21.52 -38.68
N GLU A 740 -8.05 -21.90 -39.24
CA GLU A 740 -8.77 -21.14 -40.27
C GLU A 740 -10.27 -21.16 -39.95
N GLY A 741 -10.99 -20.07 -40.29
CA GLY A 741 -12.43 -19.97 -40.08
C GLY A 741 -12.82 -19.86 -38.61
N ASP A 742 -13.77 -20.69 -38.16
CA ASP A 742 -14.20 -20.74 -36.76
C ASP A 742 -13.30 -21.67 -35.95
N TYR A 743 -12.98 -21.29 -34.71
CA TYR A 743 -12.10 -22.05 -33.83
C TYR A 743 -12.82 -22.53 -32.58
N ASN A 744 -12.73 -23.84 -32.29
CA ASN A 744 -13.35 -24.44 -31.11
C ASN A 744 -12.34 -24.57 -29.97
N VAL A 745 -12.63 -23.96 -28.83
CA VAL A 745 -11.82 -24.05 -27.61
C VAL A 745 -12.44 -25.05 -26.65
N ALA A 746 -11.63 -26.01 -26.18
CA ALA A 746 -12.05 -27.04 -25.23
C ALA A 746 -12.52 -26.45 -23.89
N PRO A 747 -13.36 -27.18 -23.11
CA PRO A 747 -13.75 -26.77 -21.76
C PRO A 747 -12.56 -26.47 -20.83
N THR A 748 -12.67 -25.43 -20.00
CA THR A 748 -11.65 -25.00 -19.02
C THR A 748 -10.25 -24.86 -19.63
N THR A 749 -10.14 -24.13 -20.74
CA THR A 749 -8.90 -23.97 -21.51
C THR A 749 -8.79 -22.56 -22.11
N GLY A 750 -7.55 -22.11 -22.31
CA GLY A 750 -7.23 -20.91 -23.07
C GLY A 750 -6.32 -21.22 -24.26
N VAL A 751 -6.45 -20.48 -25.35
CA VAL A 751 -5.65 -20.65 -26.58
C VAL A 751 -5.15 -19.28 -27.02
N ILE A 752 -3.91 -19.23 -27.52
CA ILE A 752 -3.30 -18.01 -28.07
C ILE A 752 -2.96 -18.27 -29.54
N LEU A 753 -3.44 -17.39 -30.41
CA LEU A 753 -3.17 -17.39 -31.83
C LEU A 753 -2.42 -16.10 -32.21
N ARG A 754 -1.53 -16.21 -33.19
CA ARG A 754 -0.85 -15.07 -33.82
C ARG A 754 -1.21 -15.06 -35.29
N LYS A 755 -1.48 -13.86 -35.81
CA LYS A 755 -1.69 -13.69 -37.25
C LYS A 755 -0.41 -13.92 -38.04
#